data_AF-A0A0S4IPT9-F1
#
_entry.id   AF-A0A0S4IPT9-F1
#
_cell.length_a   1.000
_cell.length_b   1.000
_cell.length_c   1.000
_cell.angle_alpha   90.00
_cell.angle_beta   90.00
_cell.angle_gamma   90.00
#
_symmetry.space_group_name_H-M   'P 1'
#
loop_
_entity.id
_entity.type
_entity.pdbx_description
1 polymer ?
#
loop_
_entity_poly.entity_id
_entity_poly.type
_entity_poly.pdbx_seq_one_letter_code
_entity_poly.pdbx_strand_id
1 'polypeptide(L)'
;MAPKSKKVEATPVKEVPPADVESESSSDDEEDEEAREWWERENIQFATKGEKRWDTLEHNGVAFADPYVPHGAPVYYDGVEFKMTPEEEEAATYFACMKDHANYKLERFRKNFFADWKEILDKRGAHPIKYLELVDFSLVYNAWKAEKEAIKNRTKEEKKAAKAIVDATTAPFKFCLWNGKKEAVANFRTEVPSLFRGRGDHPKTGMIKKRVVPEDIIINIGAGAKIPEPPAGHKWAEVRHDNTVTWLAMWKDNVTQNHKYVMLAANSSVKGMSDMMKFEKARKVKGIIDNVRGSYRADFASRSLADRQRAVCTYFIDKLALRVGNEKGDDEADTVGCCSLRVGHVTPLEDNKLFFDFLGKDSIPFQNTVEVDPAVHRLVTEFRQGKSDAADLFNHVTPPALNDYFKDFMPGLTAKVFRTYNASICLQEYFKANPMPKKLTEPEKLVYFNNANMQVAILCNHQRSVPKGHAGKVAEMDAKIENIRKLVARLEAIKASRLTGEKAAKKFFEDEDKIQYDWLAQYGTPEMKADYDELVKQRGTKVVRGGDSKTKTAPTKRARTETKEESSDDELLSAVVSKPQGKKVAPPPPKKGASPPPKKGAKPEPPKKASPKKAPAPPPKKAAAKKPVGKKGAKQEDSDDDDVKLGDL
;
A
#
# COMPACT_ATOMS: atom_id res chain seq x y z
N MET A 1 36.54 21.89 50.43
CA MET A 1 36.83 23.01 51.36
C MET A 1 37.37 24.17 50.54
N ALA A 2 36.78 25.35 50.69
CA ALA A 2 37.02 26.58 49.92
C ALA A 2 38.41 27.21 50.26
N PRO A 3 38.91 28.29 49.61
CA PRO A 3 38.17 29.56 49.41
C PRO A 3 38.42 30.37 48.12
N LYS A 4 37.49 31.34 47.97
CA LYS A 4 37.45 32.47 47.04
C LYS A 4 38.52 33.52 47.37
N SER A 5 38.89 34.33 46.38
CA SER A 5 39.22 35.74 46.61
C SER A 5 38.66 36.61 45.47
N LYS A 6 38.20 37.80 45.84
CA LYS A 6 37.35 38.73 45.08
C LYS A 6 38.03 40.11 45.13
N LYS A 7 37.97 40.82 44.00
CA LYS A 7 37.71 42.27 43.85
C LYS A 7 38.77 43.30 44.30
N VAL A 8 39.08 44.24 43.40
CA VAL A 8 39.17 45.73 43.60
C VAL A 8 39.00 46.34 42.17
N GLU A 9 37.90 47.01 41.80
CA GLU A 9 37.55 48.47 41.95
C GLU A 9 38.50 49.42 41.18
N ALA A 10 38.11 50.55 40.57
CA ALA A 10 36.83 51.22 40.31
C ALA A 10 37.02 52.35 39.25
N THR A 11 35.93 52.69 38.56
CA THR A 11 35.62 53.79 37.60
C THR A 11 35.63 55.21 38.22
N PRO A 12 35.63 56.32 37.43
CA PRO A 12 34.36 57.03 37.10
C PRO A 12 34.30 57.73 35.70
N VAL A 13 33.29 57.52 34.83
CA VAL A 13 31.94 58.13 34.61
C VAL A 13 31.87 59.54 33.95
N LYS A 14 31.14 59.60 32.80
CA LYS A 14 30.09 60.58 32.33
C LYS A 14 30.32 61.14 30.90
N GLU A 15 29.37 61.30 29.97
CA GLU A 15 27.92 60.97 29.83
C GLU A 15 27.43 61.31 28.37
N VAL A 16 26.58 60.45 27.77
CA VAL A 16 25.32 60.72 26.97
C VAL A 16 25.42 61.18 25.47
N PRO A 17 24.47 60.89 24.53
CA PRO A 17 23.31 59.95 24.41
C PRO A 17 23.33 58.99 23.16
N PRO A 18 22.32 58.09 22.99
CA PRO A 18 22.33 56.98 22.04
C PRO A 18 21.64 57.28 20.68
N ALA A 19 22.00 56.50 19.66
CA ALA A 19 21.24 56.37 18.41
C ALA A 19 20.74 54.92 18.28
N ASP A 20 19.45 54.80 18.01
CA ASP A 20 18.69 53.57 17.83
C ASP A 20 19.26 52.67 16.72
N VAL A 21 19.40 51.37 17.01
CA VAL A 21 19.41 50.32 15.98
C VAL A 21 18.53 49.18 16.48
N GLU A 22 17.47 48.93 15.73
CA GLU A 22 16.53 47.82 15.90
C GLU A 22 17.27 46.48 15.94
N SER A 23 16.95 45.67 16.95
CA SER A 23 17.44 44.29 17.09
C SER A 23 16.65 43.36 16.19
N GLU A 24 17.36 42.67 15.30
CA GLU A 24 16.89 41.52 14.51
C GLU A 24 16.23 40.45 15.41
N SER A 25 15.02 40.04 15.04
CA SER A 25 14.25 38.99 15.70
C SER A 25 14.17 37.71 14.85
N SER A 26 15.19 37.36 14.05
CA SER A 26 15.05 36.30 13.03
C SER A 26 15.59 34.92 13.42
N SER A 27 16.32 34.74 14.53
CA SER A 27 16.93 33.43 14.84
C SER A 27 16.05 32.53 15.72
N ASP A 28 15.29 33.09 16.66
CA ASP A 28 14.47 32.29 17.59
C ASP A 28 13.19 31.77 16.90
N ASP A 29 12.63 32.51 15.93
CA ASP A 29 11.42 32.10 15.21
C ASP A 29 11.66 30.94 14.23
N GLU A 30 12.86 30.81 13.66
CA GLU A 30 13.22 29.70 12.74
C GLU A 30 13.42 28.36 13.48
N GLU A 31 14.05 28.37 14.66
CA GLU A 31 14.20 27.17 15.49
C GLU A 31 12.83 26.67 16.03
N ASP A 32 11.92 27.59 16.39
CA ASP A 32 10.56 27.26 16.84
C ASP A 32 9.66 26.73 15.70
N GLU A 33 9.86 27.16 14.44
CA GLU A 33 9.18 26.62 13.25
C GLU A 33 9.67 25.21 12.87
N GLU A 34 10.97 24.92 13.06
CA GLU A 34 11.54 23.62 12.71
C GLU A 34 11.11 22.50 13.68
N ALA A 35 10.87 22.85 14.95
CA ALA A 35 10.32 21.98 15.98
C ALA A 35 8.82 21.65 15.80
N ARG A 36 8.07 22.48 15.06
CA ARG A 36 6.65 22.22 14.75
C ARG A 36 6.51 21.07 13.76
N GLU A 37 5.45 20.29 13.96
CA GLU A 37 5.07 19.25 13.01
C GLU A 37 4.83 19.86 11.63
N TRP A 38 5.24 19.16 10.57
CA TRP A 38 5.28 19.75 9.23
C TRP A 38 3.90 20.23 8.75
N TRP A 39 2.81 19.67 9.27
CA TRP A 39 1.42 20.06 8.94
C TRP A 39 0.89 21.26 9.74
N GLU A 40 1.61 21.74 10.76
CA GLU A 40 1.22 22.90 11.58
C GLU A 40 1.92 24.19 11.15
N ARG A 41 2.89 24.11 10.23
CA ARG A 41 3.63 25.25 9.71
C ARG A 41 2.70 26.14 8.88
N GLU A 42 2.79 27.46 9.05
CA GLU A 42 1.86 28.39 8.41
C GLU A 42 2.09 28.50 6.89
N ASN A 43 3.34 28.30 6.44
CA ASN A 43 3.74 28.39 5.03
C ASN A 43 4.42 27.10 4.53
N ILE A 44 3.68 25.99 4.51
CA ILE A 44 4.20 24.75 3.91
C ILE A 44 4.40 24.96 2.40
N GLN A 45 5.65 25.01 1.96
CA GLN A 45 5.97 24.98 0.55
C GLN A 45 5.88 23.55 0.01
N PHE A 46 4.94 23.36 -0.88
CA PHE A 46 4.70 22.09 -1.54
C PHE A 46 5.50 22.00 -2.83
N ALA A 47 6.65 21.33 -2.79
CA ALA A 47 7.39 21.01 -4.01
C ALA A 47 6.63 19.96 -4.85
N THR A 48 6.41 20.27 -6.11
CA THR A 48 5.83 19.38 -7.11
C THR A 48 6.91 18.58 -7.85
N LYS A 49 6.50 17.66 -8.74
CA LYS A 49 7.44 16.80 -9.49
C LYS A 49 8.34 17.68 -10.37
N GLY A 50 9.66 17.47 -10.28
CA GLY A 50 10.65 18.23 -11.04
C GLY A 50 11.07 19.56 -10.40
N GLU A 51 10.41 20.00 -9.34
CA GLU A 51 10.88 21.09 -8.50
C GLU A 51 11.86 20.57 -7.45
N LYS A 52 12.69 21.46 -6.92
CA LYS A 52 13.63 21.15 -5.84
C LYS A 52 12.88 20.57 -4.63
N ARG A 53 13.23 19.35 -4.24
CA ARG A 53 12.60 18.56 -3.17
C ARG A 53 13.36 18.64 -1.84
N TRP A 54 14.66 18.89 -1.90
CA TRP A 54 15.54 18.97 -0.74
C TRP A 54 16.75 19.87 -1.00
N ASP A 55 17.34 20.37 0.08
CA ASP A 55 18.57 21.14 0.15
C ASP A 55 19.74 20.26 0.56
N THR A 56 19.52 19.44 1.60
CA THR A 56 20.50 18.45 2.07
C THR A 56 19.89 17.06 2.15
N LEU A 57 20.67 16.06 1.77
CA LEU A 57 20.28 14.67 1.83
C LEU A 57 21.48 13.82 2.23
N GLU A 58 21.38 13.12 3.36
CA GLU A 58 22.41 12.20 3.84
C GLU A 58 21.79 10.85 4.17
N HIS A 59 22.39 9.75 3.72
CA HIS A 59 21.94 8.40 4.04
C HIS A 59 23.12 7.45 3.95
N ASN A 60 22.94 6.21 4.42
CA ASN A 60 24.00 5.20 4.44
C ASN A 60 23.93 4.20 3.28
N GLY A 61 23.32 4.57 2.15
CA GLY A 61 23.12 3.67 1.01
C GLY A 61 22.04 2.62 1.25
N VAL A 62 22.33 1.36 0.92
CA VAL A 62 21.39 0.22 1.03
C VAL A 62 22.00 -0.94 1.81
N ALA A 63 21.15 -1.74 2.44
CA ALA A 63 21.53 -3.03 3.03
C ALA A 63 21.35 -4.14 2.00
N PHE A 64 22.44 -4.76 1.57
CA PHE A 64 22.38 -5.87 0.62
C PHE A 64 21.73 -7.12 1.23
N ALA A 65 21.10 -7.91 0.36
CA ALA A 65 20.65 -9.25 0.73
C ALA A 65 21.85 -10.13 1.11
N ASP A 66 21.70 -10.94 2.16
CA ASP A 66 22.75 -11.82 2.64
C ASP A 66 23.27 -12.74 1.51
N PRO A 67 24.59 -13.00 1.43
CA PRO A 67 25.14 -13.97 0.49
C PRO A 67 24.49 -15.34 0.66
N TYR A 68 24.35 -16.07 -0.45
CA TYR A 68 23.85 -17.44 -0.39
C TYR A 68 24.83 -18.34 0.37
N VAL A 69 24.27 -19.20 1.23
CA VAL A 69 25.01 -20.23 1.95
C VAL A 69 24.63 -21.58 1.34
N PRO A 70 25.53 -22.23 0.58
CA PRO A 70 25.23 -23.53 -0.02
C PRO A 70 24.98 -24.59 1.04
N HIS A 71 23.94 -25.38 0.85
CA HIS A 71 23.61 -26.54 1.66
C HIS A 71 24.19 -27.86 1.09
N GLY A 72 24.70 -27.85 -0.14
CA GLY A 72 25.40 -28.99 -0.75
C GLY A 72 24.51 -30.16 -1.14
N ALA A 73 23.18 -30.01 -1.07
CA ALA A 73 22.23 -31.02 -1.50
C ALA A 73 22.24 -31.15 -3.05
N PRO A 74 22.53 -32.34 -3.61
CA PRO A 74 22.51 -32.54 -5.06
C PRO A 74 21.07 -32.61 -5.58
N VAL A 75 20.92 -32.53 -6.90
CA VAL A 75 19.71 -32.99 -7.60
C VAL A 75 19.99 -34.36 -8.22
N TYR A 76 18.95 -35.13 -8.51
CA TYR A 76 19.08 -36.28 -9.40
C TYR A 76 18.61 -35.90 -10.81
N TYR A 77 19.38 -36.25 -11.82
CA TYR A 77 18.99 -36.14 -13.22
C TYR A 77 18.89 -37.53 -13.82
N ASP A 78 17.68 -37.93 -14.22
CA ASP A 78 17.39 -39.27 -14.74
C ASP A 78 17.92 -40.39 -13.81
N GLY A 79 17.71 -40.21 -12.50
CA GLY A 79 18.17 -41.12 -11.46
C GLY A 79 19.66 -41.05 -11.11
N VAL A 80 20.46 -40.23 -11.81
CA VAL A 80 21.90 -40.05 -11.55
C VAL A 80 22.15 -38.79 -10.73
N GLU A 81 22.94 -38.89 -9.66
CA GLU A 81 23.30 -37.75 -8.82
C GLU A 81 24.06 -36.68 -9.63
N PHE A 82 23.63 -35.42 -9.52
CA PHE A 82 24.28 -34.27 -10.15
C PHE A 82 24.61 -33.20 -9.09
N LYS A 83 25.90 -32.94 -8.94
CA LYS A 83 26.43 -31.90 -8.03
C LYS A 83 26.49 -30.55 -8.72
N MET A 84 25.97 -29.55 -8.03
CA MET A 84 25.84 -28.18 -8.50
C MET A 84 26.95 -27.30 -7.93
N THR A 85 27.35 -26.27 -8.67
CA THR A 85 28.10 -25.15 -8.10
C THR A 85 27.20 -24.32 -7.18
N PRO A 86 27.75 -23.45 -6.30
CA PRO A 86 26.93 -22.58 -5.46
C PRO A 86 25.90 -21.73 -6.23
N GLU A 87 26.26 -21.19 -7.41
CA GLU A 87 25.34 -20.40 -8.25
C GLU A 87 24.21 -21.27 -8.84
N GLU A 88 24.55 -22.47 -9.31
CA GLU A 88 23.58 -23.45 -9.83
C GLU A 88 22.63 -23.94 -8.73
N GLU A 89 23.16 -24.18 -7.53
CA GLU A 89 22.43 -24.64 -6.35
C GLU A 89 21.48 -23.55 -5.83
N GLU A 90 21.92 -22.28 -5.77
CA GLU A 90 21.07 -21.16 -5.38
C GLU A 90 19.83 -21.06 -6.28
N ALA A 91 20.04 -21.12 -7.60
CA ALA A 91 18.99 -21.09 -8.59
C ALA A 91 18.04 -22.31 -8.49
N ALA A 92 18.59 -23.51 -8.31
CA ALA A 92 17.80 -24.72 -8.10
C ALA A 92 16.92 -24.61 -6.84
N THR A 93 17.45 -24.04 -5.76
CA THR A 93 16.75 -23.83 -4.49
C THR A 93 15.55 -22.88 -4.64
N TYR A 94 15.65 -21.83 -5.48
CA TYR A 94 14.51 -20.95 -5.76
C TYR A 94 13.31 -21.70 -6.33
N PHE A 95 13.55 -22.69 -7.19
CA PHE A 95 12.49 -23.51 -7.77
C PHE A 95 12.03 -24.60 -6.82
N ALA A 96 12.96 -25.29 -6.16
CA ALA A 96 12.66 -26.37 -5.22
C ALA A 96 11.76 -25.90 -4.07
N CYS A 97 12.05 -24.75 -3.46
CA CYS A 97 11.24 -24.19 -2.36
C CYS A 97 9.80 -23.84 -2.77
N MET A 98 9.50 -23.77 -4.07
CA MET A 98 8.18 -23.48 -4.59
C MET A 98 7.32 -24.73 -4.77
N LYS A 99 7.80 -25.94 -4.44
CA LYS A 99 7.11 -27.24 -4.67
C LYS A 99 5.62 -27.25 -4.26
N ASP A 100 5.28 -26.61 -3.15
CA ASP A 100 3.90 -26.57 -2.61
C ASP A 100 3.10 -25.31 -3.06
N HIS A 101 3.73 -24.43 -3.85
CA HIS A 101 3.12 -23.23 -4.38
C HIS A 101 2.45 -23.50 -5.74
N ALA A 102 1.31 -22.83 -6.01
CA ALA A 102 0.54 -23.03 -7.25
C ALA A 102 1.39 -22.82 -8.52
N ASN A 103 2.26 -21.81 -8.51
CA ASN A 103 3.17 -21.50 -9.63
C ASN A 103 4.07 -22.66 -10.05
N TYR A 104 4.44 -23.58 -9.15
CA TYR A 104 5.34 -24.70 -9.49
C TYR A 104 4.78 -25.63 -10.58
N LYS A 105 3.46 -25.67 -10.70
CA LYS A 105 2.74 -26.48 -11.69
C LYS A 105 2.47 -25.73 -13.00
N LEU A 106 2.71 -24.42 -13.06
CA LEU A 106 2.46 -23.63 -14.26
C LEU A 106 3.55 -23.91 -15.31
N GLU A 107 3.15 -24.36 -16.49
CA GLU A 107 4.06 -24.70 -17.58
C GLU A 107 4.99 -23.53 -17.94
N ARG A 108 4.43 -22.33 -18.10
CA ARG A 108 5.19 -21.11 -18.38
C ARG A 108 6.22 -20.79 -17.29
N PHE A 109 5.85 -20.96 -16.03
CA PHE A 109 6.75 -20.74 -14.88
C PHE A 109 7.93 -21.72 -14.91
N ARG A 110 7.64 -23.00 -15.14
CA ARG A 110 8.65 -24.07 -15.26
C ARG A 110 9.60 -23.84 -16.44
N LYS A 111 9.04 -23.48 -17.60
CA LYS A 111 9.79 -23.22 -18.83
C LYS A 111 10.76 -22.04 -18.67
N ASN A 112 10.27 -20.92 -18.13
CA ASN A 112 11.08 -19.73 -17.92
C ASN A 112 12.18 -19.97 -16.88
N PHE A 113 11.85 -20.64 -15.76
CA PHE A 113 12.86 -21.04 -14.78
C PHE A 113 13.95 -21.91 -15.42
N PHE A 114 13.55 -22.93 -16.18
CA PHE A 114 14.51 -23.87 -16.77
C PHE A 114 15.42 -23.20 -17.81
N ALA A 115 14.90 -22.26 -18.58
CA ALA A 115 15.71 -21.47 -19.51
C ALA A 115 16.81 -20.70 -18.77
N ASP A 116 16.44 -19.93 -17.73
CA ASP A 116 17.40 -19.12 -16.98
C ASP A 116 18.37 -19.99 -16.16
N TRP A 117 17.91 -21.09 -15.56
CA TRP A 117 18.78 -22.02 -14.83
C TRP A 117 19.76 -22.73 -15.76
N LYS A 118 19.33 -23.05 -16.98
CA LYS A 118 20.20 -23.64 -17.99
C LYS A 118 21.31 -22.67 -18.42
N GLU A 119 21.02 -21.37 -18.56
CA GLU A 119 22.06 -20.37 -18.82
C GLU A 119 23.12 -20.33 -17.71
N ILE A 120 22.74 -20.58 -16.44
CA ILE A 120 23.68 -20.69 -15.32
C ILE A 120 24.50 -21.97 -15.44
N LEU A 121 23.85 -23.11 -15.65
CA LEU A 121 24.51 -24.41 -15.80
C LEU A 121 25.50 -24.42 -16.97
N ASP A 122 25.14 -23.86 -18.12
CA ASP A 122 25.95 -23.86 -19.34
C ASP A 122 27.29 -23.10 -19.15
N LYS A 123 27.42 -22.21 -18.14
CA LYS A 123 28.67 -21.52 -17.81
C LYS A 123 29.80 -22.48 -17.44
N ARG A 124 29.48 -23.65 -16.87
CA ARG A 124 30.49 -24.66 -16.51
C ARG A 124 30.99 -25.47 -17.71
N GLY A 125 30.39 -25.28 -18.88
CA GLY A 125 30.59 -26.14 -20.05
C GLY A 125 29.64 -27.34 -20.03
N ALA A 126 30.16 -28.53 -20.36
CA ALA A 126 29.31 -29.72 -20.55
C ALA A 126 28.66 -30.21 -19.24
N HIS A 127 27.33 -30.41 -19.28
CA HIS A 127 26.55 -31.04 -18.21
C HIS A 127 25.39 -31.88 -18.79
N PRO A 128 24.83 -32.85 -18.05
CA PRO A 128 23.82 -33.77 -18.57
C PRO A 128 22.40 -33.17 -18.63
N ILE A 129 22.12 -32.13 -17.84
CA ILE A 129 20.76 -31.56 -17.67
C ILE A 129 20.20 -31.01 -19.00
N LYS A 130 19.20 -31.69 -19.59
CA LYS A 130 18.51 -31.24 -20.83
C LYS A 130 17.02 -30.99 -20.68
N TYR A 131 16.36 -31.66 -19.74
CA TYR A 131 14.91 -31.63 -19.55
C TYR A 131 14.60 -31.44 -18.08
N LEU A 132 13.76 -30.46 -17.75
CA LEU A 132 13.40 -30.17 -16.35
C LEU A 132 12.64 -31.34 -15.70
N GLU A 133 11.87 -32.09 -16.49
CA GLU A 133 11.04 -33.22 -16.08
C GLU A 133 11.87 -34.38 -15.52
N LEU A 134 13.13 -34.49 -15.93
CA LEU A 134 14.06 -35.52 -15.47
C LEU A 134 14.85 -35.08 -14.23
N VAL A 135 14.65 -33.85 -13.74
CA VAL A 135 15.34 -33.32 -12.57
C VAL A 135 14.48 -33.54 -11.33
N ASP A 136 15.01 -34.30 -10.37
CA ASP A 136 14.42 -34.45 -9.03
C ASP A 136 15.08 -33.47 -8.05
N PHE A 137 14.30 -32.47 -7.63
CA PHE A 137 14.67 -31.46 -6.64
C PHE A 137 14.37 -31.88 -5.19
N SER A 138 13.96 -33.12 -4.93
CA SER A 138 13.47 -33.54 -3.61
C SER A 138 14.51 -33.39 -2.50
N LEU A 139 15.79 -33.68 -2.76
CA LEU A 139 16.86 -33.45 -1.78
C LEU A 139 17.07 -31.96 -1.48
N VAL A 140 17.07 -31.10 -2.51
CA VAL A 140 17.17 -29.64 -2.35
C VAL A 140 15.98 -29.10 -1.56
N TYR A 141 14.75 -29.52 -1.91
CA TYR A 141 13.54 -29.12 -1.17
C TYR A 141 13.59 -29.56 0.30
N ASN A 142 14.03 -30.80 0.56
CA ASN A 142 14.14 -31.32 1.93
C ASN A 142 15.22 -30.58 2.74
N ALA A 143 16.37 -30.26 2.14
CA ALA A 143 17.42 -29.49 2.80
C ALA A 143 16.93 -28.07 3.15
N TRP A 144 16.33 -27.37 2.19
CA TRP A 144 15.72 -26.06 2.41
C TRP A 144 14.63 -26.11 3.50
N LYS A 145 13.75 -27.11 3.46
CA LYS A 145 12.68 -27.28 4.44
C LYS A 145 13.22 -27.56 5.85
N ALA A 146 14.23 -28.42 5.96
CA ALA A 146 14.89 -28.71 7.23
C ALA A 146 15.55 -27.45 7.81
N GLU A 147 16.19 -26.63 6.99
CA GLU A 147 16.76 -25.35 7.41
C GLU A 147 15.67 -24.38 7.92
N LYS A 148 14.55 -24.26 7.20
CA LYS A 148 13.42 -23.42 7.62
C LYS A 148 12.82 -23.88 8.94
N GLU A 149 12.61 -25.19 9.11
CA GLU A 149 12.11 -25.75 10.37
C GLU A 149 13.12 -25.58 11.51
N ALA A 150 14.44 -25.71 11.25
CA ALA A 150 15.46 -25.44 12.24
C ALA A 150 15.44 -23.96 12.71
N ILE A 151 15.29 -23.01 11.77
CA ILE A 151 15.16 -21.58 12.09
C ILE A 151 13.88 -21.32 12.92
N LYS A 152 12.77 -21.95 12.53
CA LYS A 152 11.48 -21.82 13.22
C LYS A 152 11.53 -22.41 14.63
N ASN A 153 12.26 -23.51 14.82
CA ASN A 153 12.38 -24.20 16.11
C ASN A 153 13.47 -23.64 17.02
N ARG A 154 14.20 -22.58 16.60
CA ARG A 154 15.12 -21.84 17.47
C ARG A 154 14.43 -21.40 18.77
N THR A 155 15.19 -21.44 19.85
CA THR A 155 14.77 -20.93 21.15
C THR A 155 14.43 -19.44 21.10
N LYS A 156 13.69 -18.94 22.09
CA LYS A 156 13.34 -17.52 22.16
C LYS A 156 14.60 -16.66 22.30
N GLU A 157 15.60 -17.16 23.02
CA GLU A 157 16.90 -16.55 23.26
C GLU A 157 17.71 -16.43 21.97
N GLU A 158 17.82 -17.51 21.19
CA GLU A 158 18.50 -17.50 19.88
C GLU A 158 17.81 -16.59 18.87
N LYS A 159 16.46 -16.61 18.80
CA LYS A 159 15.69 -15.70 17.93
C LYS A 159 15.93 -14.23 18.32
N LYS A 160 15.99 -13.93 19.62
CA LYS A 160 16.28 -12.58 20.13
C LYS A 160 17.71 -12.15 19.80
N ALA A 161 18.69 -13.03 19.96
CA ALA A 161 20.09 -12.75 19.62
C ALA A 161 20.28 -12.50 18.12
N ALA A 162 19.71 -13.37 17.27
CA ALA A 162 19.74 -13.20 15.81
C ALA A 162 19.08 -11.89 15.37
N LYS A 163 17.91 -11.56 15.95
CA LYS A 163 17.23 -10.28 15.69
C LYS A 163 18.10 -9.09 16.10
N ALA A 164 18.78 -9.14 17.25
CA ALA A 164 19.65 -8.05 17.71
C ALA A 164 20.83 -7.80 16.76
N ILE A 165 21.43 -8.88 16.21
CA ILE A 165 22.49 -8.77 15.20
C ILE A 165 21.95 -8.11 13.92
N VAL A 166 20.80 -8.58 13.42
CA VAL A 166 20.15 -8.02 12.22
C VAL A 166 19.75 -6.55 12.44
N ASP A 167 19.23 -6.21 13.62
CA ASP A 167 18.85 -4.84 13.95
C ASP A 167 20.05 -3.92 14.06
N ALA A 168 21.16 -4.36 14.66
CA ALA A 168 22.39 -3.59 14.79
C ALA A 168 23.06 -3.36 13.42
N THR A 169 23.18 -4.41 12.61
CA THR A 169 23.79 -4.34 11.26
C THR A 169 22.97 -3.48 10.30
N THR A 170 21.64 -3.45 10.47
CA THR A 170 20.77 -2.66 9.59
C THR A 170 20.37 -1.29 10.13
N ALA A 171 20.66 -0.98 11.40
CA ALA A 171 20.36 0.31 12.02
C ALA A 171 20.82 1.53 11.20
N PRO A 172 22.02 1.55 10.58
CA PRO A 172 22.49 2.69 9.79
C PRO A 172 21.60 3.00 8.57
N PHE A 173 20.93 2.00 8.00
CA PHE A 173 20.16 2.15 6.76
C PHE A 173 18.68 2.48 7.00
N LYS A 174 18.19 2.34 8.25
CA LYS A 174 16.78 2.56 8.61
C LYS A 174 16.36 4.02 8.51
N PHE A 175 17.31 4.95 8.52
CA PHE A 175 17.04 6.39 8.52
C PHE A 175 17.99 7.14 7.58
N CYS A 176 17.52 8.29 7.11
CA CYS A 176 18.32 9.31 6.44
C CYS A 176 18.15 10.65 7.15
N LEU A 177 18.97 11.63 6.81
CA LEU A 177 18.75 13.04 7.11
C LEU A 177 18.26 13.73 5.84
N TRP A 178 17.03 14.22 5.87
CA TRP A 178 16.39 14.98 4.80
C TRP A 178 16.20 16.41 5.28
N ASN A 179 16.95 17.37 4.72
CA ASN A 179 17.00 18.74 5.22
C ASN A 179 17.29 18.79 6.74
N GLY A 180 18.29 18.04 7.20
CA GLY A 180 18.63 17.93 8.63
C GLY A 180 17.67 17.09 9.48
N LYS A 181 16.43 16.86 9.02
CA LYS A 181 15.44 16.03 9.75
C LYS A 181 15.70 14.55 9.55
N LYS A 182 15.72 13.80 10.66
CA LYS A 182 15.81 12.34 10.64
C LYS A 182 14.51 11.72 10.17
N GLU A 183 14.54 11.10 8.99
CA GLU A 183 13.38 10.47 8.36
C GLU A 183 13.61 8.97 8.17
N ALA A 184 12.56 8.17 8.36
CA ALA A 184 12.64 6.72 8.19
C ALA A 184 12.69 6.34 6.70
N VAL A 185 13.47 5.31 6.36
CA VAL A 185 13.58 4.76 5.01
C VAL A 185 12.72 3.50 4.90
N ALA A 186 11.91 3.39 3.84
CA ALA A 186 10.92 2.31 3.70
C ALA A 186 11.57 0.95 3.42
N ASN A 187 12.29 0.87 2.31
CA ASN A 187 12.78 -0.36 1.69
C ASN A 187 14.30 -0.28 1.48
N PHE A 188 15.04 0.01 2.54
CA PHE A 188 16.49 0.13 2.50
C PHE A 188 17.23 -1.19 2.21
N ARG A 189 16.53 -2.33 2.24
CA ARG A 189 17.09 -3.64 1.87
C ARG A 189 16.91 -3.88 0.38
N THR A 190 17.97 -4.30 -0.30
CA THR A 190 17.87 -4.73 -1.70
C THR A 190 16.98 -5.98 -1.80
N GLU A 191 16.25 -6.12 -2.91
CA GLU A 191 15.43 -7.31 -3.16
C GLU A 191 16.30 -8.58 -3.17
N VAL A 192 15.83 -9.63 -2.49
CA VAL A 192 16.49 -10.94 -2.46
C VAL A 192 16.29 -11.63 -3.82
N PRO A 193 17.34 -12.25 -4.40
CA PRO A 193 17.17 -12.99 -5.65
C PRO A 193 16.20 -14.15 -5.48
N SER A 194 15.38 -14.39 -6.49
CA SER A 194 14.23 -15.31 -6.42
C SER A 194 13.63 -15.55 -7.81
N LEU A 195 12.58 -16.36 -7.93
CA LEU A 195 11.81 -16.45 -9.18
C LEU A 195 10.77 -15.32 -9.26
N PHE A 196 10.69 -14.66 -10.41
CA PHE A 196 9.69 -13.63 -10.69
C PHE A 196 8.29 -14.23 -10.70
N ARG A 197 7.44 -13.73 -9.80
CA ARG A 197 6.05 -14.20 -9.64
C ARG A 197 5.09 -13.17 -10.20
N GLY A 198 5.13 -13.00 -11.53
CA GLY A 198 4.19 -12.15 -12.25
C GLY A 198 2.74 -12.56 -11.97
N ARG A 199 1.85 -11.57 -11.78
CA ARG A 199 0.42 -11.80 -11.49
C ARG A 199 -0.33 -12.15 -12.77
N GLY A 200 -1.35 -13.01 -12.67
CA GLY A 200 -2.10 -13.52 -13.83
C GLY A 200 -1.25 -14.41 -14.75
N ASP A 201 -1.60 -14.48 -16.04
CA ASP A 201 -0.79 -15.17 -17.06
C ASP A 201 0.36 -14.27 -17.54
N HIS A 202 1.27 -13.91 -16.62
CA HIS A 202 2.39 -13.04 -16.96
C HIS A 202 3.44 -13.79 -17.79
N PRO A 203 3.84 -13.28 -18.98
CA PRO A 203 4.72 -14.00 -19.91
C PRO A 203 6.10 -14.35 -19.29
N LYS A 204 6.61 -13.47 -18.42
CA LYS A 204 7.89 -13.63 -17.69
C LYS A 204 7.83 -14.39 -16.36
N THR A 205 6.66 -14.91 -15.94
CA THR A 205 6.55 -15.62 -14.66
C THR A 205 7.51 -16.81 -14.62
N GLY A 206 8.28 -16.99 -13.54
CA GLY A 206 9.29 -18.04 -13.39
C GLY A 206 10.71 -17.66 -13.78
N MET A 207 10.93 -16.52 -14.44
CA MET A 207 12.30 -16.02 -14.72
C MET A 207 13.04 -15.71 -13.42
N ILE A 208 14.36 -15.88 -13.41
CA ILE A 208 15.22 -15.60 -12.25
C ILE A 208 15.42 -14.09 -12.12
N LYS A 209 14.98 -13.55 -10.98
CA LYS A 209 15.37 -12.23 -10.49
C LYS A 209 16.77 -12.33 -9.89
N LYS A 210 17.72 -11.67 -10.54
CA LYS A 210 19.13 -11.74 -10.17
C LYS A 210 19.40 -10.97 -8.88
N ARG A 211 20.51 -11.33 -8.23
CA ARG A 211 21.02 -10.60 -7.07
C ARG A 211 21.43 -9.21 -7.51
N VAL A 212 20.95 -8.19 -6.80
CA VAL A 212 21.37 -6.80 -7.02
C VAL A 212 22.78 -6.64 -6.45
N VAL A 213 23.75 -6.25 -7.29
CA VAL A 213 25.12 -5.98 -6.87
C VAL A 213 25.38 -4.46 -6.78
N PRO A 214 26.43 -4.00 -6.07
CA PRO A 214 26.72 -2.56 -5.98
C PRO A 214 26.85 -1.88 -7.35
N GLU A 215 27.39 -2.59 -8.34
CA GLU A 215 27.56 -2.12 -9.71
C GLU A 215 26.25 -1.89 -10.48
N ASP A 216 25.10 -2.33 -9.94
CA ASP A 216 23.76 -2.05 -10.48
C ASP A 216 23.11 -0.81 -9.85
N ILE A 217 23.66 -0.31 -8.74
CA ILE A 217 23.01 0.68 -7.87
C ILE A 217 23.55 2.09 -8.14
N ILE A 218 22.61 2.99 -8.43
CA ILE A 218 22.82 4.42 -8.48
C ILE A 218 22.42 5.01 -7.13
N ILE A 219 23.35 5.71 -6.47
CA ILE A 219 23.10 6.45 -5.23
C ILE A 219 22.70 7.89 -5.54
N ASN A 220 21.67 8.42 -4.88
CA ASN A 220 21.32 9.84 -4.95
C ASN A 220 21.39 10.49 -3.58
N ILE A 221 22.30 11.44 -3.43
CA ILE A 221 22.69 12.02 -2.14
C ILE A 221 23.02 13.50 -2.30
N GLY A 222 23.06 14.27 -1.22
CA GLY A 222 23.48 15.67 -1.25
C GLY A 222 24.93 15.84 -1.69
N ALA A 223 25.21 16.88 -2.48
CA ALA A 223 26.56 17.14 -3.00
C ALA A 223 27.62 17.39 -1.92
N GLY A 224 27.20 17.90 -0.74
CA GLY A 224 28.07 18.10 0.42
C GLY A 224 28.06 16.96 1.44
N ALA A 225 27.28 15.90 1.20
CA ALA A 225 27.13 14.79 2.13
C ALA A 225 28.26 13.76 1.99
N LYS A 226 28.53 12.98 3.05
CA LYS A 226 29.41 11.82 2.96
C LYS A 226 28.76 10.75 2.07
N ILE A 227 29.39 10.44 0.93
CA ILE A 227 28.95 9.37 0.03
C ILE A 227 29.07 8.01 0.76
N PRO A 228 28.02 7.16 0.75
CA PRO A 228 28.07 5.81 1.31
C PRO A 228 29.17 5.00 0.64
N GLU A 229 29.98 4.31 1.44
CA GLU A 229 31.01 3.41 0.90
C GLU A 229 30.34 2.13 0.39
N PRO A 230 30.63 1.69 -0.85
CA PRO A 230 30.18 0.38 -1.32
C PRO A 230 30.88 -0.73 -0.52
N PRO A 231 30.34 -1.97 -0.53
CA PRO A 231 31.03 -3.13 0.02
C PRO A 231 32.47 -3.25 -0.49
N ALA A 232 33.37 -3.77 0.35
CA ALA A 232 34.79 -3.85 0.02
C ALA A 232 35.03 -4.57 -1.32
N GLY A 233 35.83 -3.95 -2.20
CA GLY A 233 36.13 -4.48 -3.54
C GLY A 233 35.11 -4.13 -4.63
N HIS A 234 34.01 -3.45 -4.28
CA HIS A 234 32.96 -3.05 -5.21
C HIS A 234 32.92 -1.55 -5.44
N LYS A 235 32.14 -1.14 -6.44
CA LYS A 235 31.81 0.26 -6.72
C LYS A 235 30.33 0.43 -7.01
N TRP A 236 29.79 1.61 -6.71
CA TRP A 236 28.46 2.00 -7.18
C TRP A 236 28.45 2.13 -8.71
N ALA A 237 27.29 1.88 -9.32
CA ALA A 237 27.07 2.16 -10.74
C ALA A 237 27.31 3.64 -11.04
N GLU A 238 26.74 4.49 -10.20
CA GLU A 238 26.82 5.95 -10.29
C GLU A 238 26.48 6.59 -8.94
N VAL A 239 27.02 7.79 -8.70
CA VAL A 239 26.58 8.68 -7.61
C VAL A 239 26.05 9.96 -8.23
N ARG A 240 24.81 10.31 -7.90
CA ARG A 240 24.09 11.51 -8.36
C ARG A 240 23.73 12.41 -7.20
N HIS A 241 23.47 13.67 -7.54
CA HIS A 241 23.05 14.73 -6.61
C HIS A 241 21.81 15.46 -7.15
N ASP A 242 20.81 14.69 -7.58
CA ASP A 242 19.57 15.20 -8.15
C ASP A 242 18.59 15.56 -7.02
N ASN A 243 18.46 16.86 -6.77
CA ASN A 243 17.56 17.40 -5.77
C ASN A 243 16.11 17.57 -6.25
N THR A 244 15.77 17.14 -7.47
CA THR A 244 14.40 17.21 -8.01
C THR A 244 13.59 15.93 -7.81
N VAL A 245 14.23 14.89 -7.26
CA VAL A 245 13.65 13.56 -7.01
C VAL A 245 13.64 13.21 -5.53
N THR A 246 12.91 12.14 -5.17
CA THR A 246 12.71 11.71 -3.77
C THR A 246 13.31 10.35 -3.41
N TRP A 247 13.93 9.67 -4.37
CA TRP A 247 14.59 8.39 -4.13
C TRP A 247 16.04 8.58 -3.67
N LEU A 248 16.50 7.65 -2.83
CA LEU A 248 17.83 7.63 -2.20
C LEU A 248 18.80 6.73 -2.97
N ALA A 249 18.27 5.64 -3.53
CA ALA A 249 19.02 4.73 -4.38
C ALA A 249 18.08 4.14 -5.43
N MET A 250 18.63 3.76 -6.58
CA MET A 250 17.86 3.08 -7.62
C MET A 250 18.68 2.03 -8.35
N TRP A 251 18.01 1.01 -8.89
CA TRP A 251 18.60 0.01 -9.78
C TRP A 251 17.58 -0.45 -10.81
N LYS A 252 18.03 -1.14 -11.85
CA LYS A 252 17.17 -1.69 -12.90
C LYS A 252 16.89 -3.17 -12.64
N ASP A 253 15.62 -3.56 -12.54
CA ASP A 253 15.21 -4.97 -12.41
C ASP A 253 15.47 -5.75 -13.71
N ASN A 254 16.11 -6.91 -13.62
CA ASN A 254 16.55 -7.64 -14.81
C ASN A 254 15.39 -8.29 -15.59
N VAL A 255 14.27 -8.59 -14.94
CA VAL A 255 13.14 -9.30 -15.58
C VAL A 255 12.21 -8.30 -16.29
N THR A 256 11.75 -7.30 -15.54
CA THR A 256 10.79 -6.30 -16.00
C THR A 256 11.46 -5.11 -16.68
N GLN A 257 12.77 -4.93 -16.52
CA GLN A 257 13.52 -3.75 -16.99
C GLN A 257 13.07 -2.42 -16.35
N ASN A 258 12.21 -2.48 -15.34
CA ASN A 258 11.74 -1.33 -14.59
C ASN A 258 12.76 -0.87 -13.55
N HIS A 259 12.76 0.42 -13.25
CA HIS A 259 13.55 0.97 -12.17
C HIS A 259 12.91 0.67 -10.81
N LYS A 260 13.75 0.27 -9.87
CA LYS A 260 13.41 0.08 -8.47
C LYS A 260 14.07 1.18 -7.66
N TYR A 261 13.38 1.65 -6.63
CA TYR A 261 13.80 2.81 -5.85
C TYR A 261 13.76 2.49 -4.36
N VAL A 262 14.77 2.96 -3.62
CA VAL A 262 14.70 3.14 -2.17
C VAL A 262 14.13 4.52 -1.89
N MET A 263 13.04 4.58 -1.13
CA MET A 263 12.37 5.82 -0.78
C MET A 263 12.14 5.94 0.72
N LEU A 264 11.78 7.14 1.16
CA LEU A 264 11.33 7.39 2.54
C LEU A 264 10.05 6.61 2.88
N ALA A 265 9.91 6.25 4.15
CA ALA A 265 8.75 5.60 4.71
C ALA A 265 7.49 6.48 4.65
N ALA A 266 6.32 5.85 4.70
CA ALA A 266 5.04 6.56 4.57
C ALA A 266 4.76 7.56 5.70
N ASN A 267 5.39 7.38 6.86
CA ASN A 267 5.32 8.31 7.99
C ASN A 267 6.29 9.50 7.86
N SER A 268 7.10 9.57 6.81
CA SER A 268 7.97 10.71 6.56
C SER A 268 7.20 11.96 6.17
N SER A 269 7.77 13.13 6.45
CA SER A 269 7.18 14.41 6.06
C SER A 269 6.96 14.53 4.55
N VAL A 270 7.93 14.10 3.74
CA VAL A 270 7.85 14.15 2.26
C VAL A 270 6.69 13.33 1.72
N LYS A 271 6.51 12.09 2.21
CA LYS A 271 5.39 11.24 1.79
C LYS A 271 4.06 11.77 2.33
N GLY A 272 4.03 12.24 3.58
CA GLY A 272 2.84 12.85 4.18
C GLY A 272 2.34 14.10 3.44
N MET A 273 3.24 15.01 3.06
CA MET A 273 2.91 16.21 2.27
C MET A 273 2.35 15.86 0.90
N SER A 274 2.98 14.90 0.20
CA SER A 274 2.49 14.39 -1.09
C SER A 274 1.09 13.77 -0.96
N ASP A 275 0.87 12.97 0.09
CA ASP A 275 -0.41 12.30 0.33
C ASP A 275 -1.53 13.29 0.67
N MET A 276 -1.23 14.31 1.47
CA MET A 276 -2.16 15.41 1.74
C MET A 276 -2.52 16.16 0.46
N MET A 277 -1.53 16.53 -0.36
CA MET A 277 -1.76 17.19 -1.65
C MET A 277 -2.62 16.35 -2.61
N LYS A 278 -2.42 15.02 -2.62
CA LYS A 278 -3.27 14.10 -3.40
C LYS A 278 -4.73 14.23 -2.99
N PHE A 279 -5.03 14.27 -1.69
CA PHE A 279 -6.40 14.46 -1.21
C PHE A 279 -6.92 15.89 -1.42
N GLU A 280 -6.08 16.91 -1.32
CA GLU A 280 -6.48 18.30 -1.65
C GLU A 280 -6.85 18.45 -3.13
N LYS A 281 -6.12 17.80 -4.05
CA LYS A 281 -6.52 17.74 -5.47
C LYS A 281 -7.89 17.08 -5.64
N ALA A 282 -8.16 15.98 -4.93
CA ALA A 282 -9.47 15.33 -4.96
C ALA A 282 -10.58 16.22 -4.37
N ARG A 283 -10.29 17.02 -3.33
CA ARG A 283 -11.22 18.02 -2.78
C ARG A 283 -11.52 19.13 -3.78
N LYS A 284 -10.52 19.59 -4.55
CA LYS A 284 -10.73 20.56 -5.63
C LYS A 284 -11.63 19.99 -6.73
N VAL A 285 -11.47 18.71 -7.09
CA VAL A 285 -12.38 18.01 -8.04
C VAL A 285 -13.82 18.10 -7.57
N LYS A 286 -14.10 17.93 -6.27
CA LYS A 286 -15.47 18.08 -5.72
C LYS A 286 -16.14 19.40 -6.10
N GLY A 287 -15.38 20.50 -6.18
CA GLY A 287 -15.91 21.82 -6.56
C GLY A 287 -16.14 22.02 -8.05
N ILE A 288 -15.50 21.23 -8.92
CA ILE A 288 -15.58 21.37 -10.38
C ILE A 288 -16.24 20.18 -11.08
N ILE A 289 -16.60 19.12 -10.34
CA ILE A 289 -17.05 17.85 -10.90
C ILE A 289 -18.29 18.03 -11.80
N ASP A 290 -19.19 18.93 -11.45
CA ASP A 290 -20.39 19.17 -12.25
C ASP A 290 -20.08 19.85 -13.59
N ASN A 291 -19.03 20.66 -13.67
CA ASN A 291 -18.54 21.23 -14.93
C ASN A 291 -17.96 20.13 -15.83
N VAL A 292 -17.15 19.23 -15.26
CA VAL A 292 -16.60 18.07 -16.00
C VAL A 292 -17.74 17.20 -16.52
N ARG A 293 -18.75 16.93 -15.68
CA ARG A 293 -19.93 16.14 -16.02
C ARG A 293 -20.81 16.80 -17.07
N GLY A 294 -20.95 18.12 -17.02
CA GLY A 294 -21.63 18.89 -18.06
C GLY A 294 -20.90 18.79 -19.39
N SER A 295 -19.58 18.95 -19.38
CA SER A 295 -18.74 18.90 -20.59
C SER A 295 -18.82 17.55 -21.30
N TYR A 296 -18.54 16.43 -20.60
CA TYR A 296 -18.57 15.13 -21.28
C TYR A 296 -19.99 14.75 -21.73
N ARG A 297 -21.05 15.19 -21.03
CA ARG A 297 -22.43 14.92 -21.47
C ARG A 297 -22.79 15.68 -22.74
N ALA A 298 -22.32 16.92 -22.89
CA ALA A 298 -22.48 17.66 -24.13
C ALA A 298 -21.74 16.96 -25.28
N ASP A 299 -20.54 16.44 -25.01
CA ASP A 299 -19.73 15.73 -26.00
C ASP A 299 -20.34 14.40 -26.47
N PHE A 300 -21.32 13.82 -25.78
CA PHE A 300 -22.09 12.66 -26.28
C PHE A 300 -22.78 12.94 -27.63
N ALA A 301 -23.11 14.20 -27.90
CA ALA A 301 -23.70 14.65 -29.15
C ALA A 301 -22.69 15.28 -30.13
N SER A 302 -21.37 15.20 -29.84
CA SER A 302 -20.35 15.76 -30.72
C SER A 302 -20.35 15.08 -32.09
N ARG A 303 -20.04 15.86 -33.14
CA ARG A 303 -19.83 15.32 -34.50
C ARG A 303 -18.51 14.56 -34.60
N SER A 304 -17.56 14.82 -33.70
CA SER A 304 -16.28 14.14 -33.65
C SER A 304 -16.42 12.80 -32.94
N LEU A 305 -16.02 11.71 -33.62
CA LEU A 305 -15.97 10.39 -33.00
C LEU A 305 -14.98 10.37 -31.81
N ALA A 306 -13.85 11.08 -31.93
CA ALA A 306 -12.85 11.16 -30.87
C ALA A 306 -13.41 11.83 -29.60
N ASP A 307 -14.19 12.91 -29.74
CA ASP A 307 -14.82 13.56 -28.59
C ASP A 307 -15.88 12.67 -27.94
N ARG A 308 -16.70 11.97 -28.75
CA ARG A 308 -17.69 11.03 -28.22
C ARG A 308 -17.03 9.86 -27.47
N GLN A 309 -15.94 9.30 -28.00
CA GLN A 309 -15.18 8.25 -27.32
C GLN A 309 -14.53 8.77 -26.04
N ARG A 310 -13.88 9.94 -26.07
CA ARG A 310 -13.30 10.60 -24.89
C ARG A 310 -14.36 10.80 -23.81
N ALA A 311 -15.54 11.29 -24.18
CA ALA A 311 -16.65 11.55 -23.27
C ALA A 311 -17.15 10.28 -22.57
N VAL A 312 -17.38 9.20 -23.33
CA VAL A 312 -17.78 7.90 -22.75
C VAL A 312 -16.67 7.33 -21.86
N CYS A 313 -15.41 7.45 -22.27
CA CYS A 313 -14.27 7.03 -21.46
C CYS A 313 -14.19 7.83 -20.14
N THR A 314 -14.37 9.16 -20.18
CA THR A 314 -14.46 10.00 -18.97
C THR A 314 -15.64 9.59 -18.09
N TYR A 315 -16.81 9.32 -18.68
CA TYR A 315 -17.99 8.86 -17.96
C TYR A 315 -17.73 7.56 -17.19
N PHE A 316 -17.07 6.57 -17.80
CA PHE A 316 -16.71 5.33 -17.12
C PHE A 316 -15.72 5.55 -15.97
N ILE A 317 -14.73 6.43 -16.12
CA ILE A 317 -13.80 6.77 -15.04
C ILE A 317 -14.54 7.47 -13.88
N ASP A 318 -15.43 8.43 -14.18
CA ASP A 318 -16.23 9.15 -13.17
C ASP A 318 -17.22 8.24 -12.45
N LYS A 319 -17.97 7.41 -13.18
CA LYS A 319 -19.09 6.64 -12.59
C LYS A 319 -18.69 5.28 -12.04
N LEU A 320 -17.73 4.62 -12.67
CA LEU A 320 -17.34 3.24 -12.33
C LEU A 320 -15.97 3.19 -11.63
N ALA A 321 -15.32 4.34 -11.43
CA ALA A 321 -14.01 4.44 -10.82
C ALA A 321 -12.94 3.54 -11.51
N LEU A 322 -13.08 3.34 -12.83
CA LEU A 322 -12.11 2.58 -13.61
C LEU A 322 -10.75 3.28 -13.62
N ARG A 323 -9.68 2.48 -13.66
CA ARG A 323 -8.33 3.00 -13.89
C ARG A 323 -8.19 3.42 -15.35
N VAL A 324 -7.29 4.37 -15.61
CA VAL A 324 -7.12 4.94 -16.96
C VAL A 324 -6.80 3.89 -18.03
N GLY A 325 -5.96 2.90 -17.73
CA GLY A 325 -5.56 1.85 -18.67
C GLY A 325 -4.48 2.34 -19.63
N ASN A 326 -3.21 2.24 -19.20
CA ASN A 326 -2.10 2.44 -20.12
C ASN A 326 -1.97 1.25 -21.07
N GLU A 327 -1.43 1.51 -22.26
CA GLU A 327 -1.01 0.44 -23.17
C GLU A 327 0.06 -0.42 -22.49
N LYS A 328 0.03 -1.72 -22.80
CA LYS A 328 0.95 -2.71 -22.26
C LYS A 328 1.67 -3.41 -23.39
N GLY A 329 2.94 -3.75 -23.16
CA GLY A 329 3.73 -4.54 -24.09
C GLY A 329 3.34 -6.02 -24.08
N ASP A 330 3.79 -6.75 -25.11
CA ASP A 330 3.64 -8.22 -25.21
C ASP A 330 4.38 -8.99 -24.09
N ASP A 331 5.20 -8.28 -23.31
CA ASP A 331 6.03 -8.81 -22.25
C ASP A 331 5.42 -8.61 -20.84
N GLU A 332 4.16 -8.16 -20.78
CA GLU A 332 3.31 -8.03 -19.59
C GLU A 332 2.07 -8.95 -19.65
N ALA A 333 1.42 -9.13 -18.49
CA ALA A 333 0.11 -9.78 -18.46
C ALA A 333 -0.95 -8.90 -19.16
N ASP A 334 -1.79 -9.52 -20.01
CA ASP A 334 -2.90 -8.86 -20.71
C ASP A 334 -3.98 -8.43 -19.69
N THR A 335 -3.92 -7.15 -19.35
CA THR A 335 -4.87 -6.51 -18.43
C THR A 335 -5.19 -5.14 -18.96
N VAL A 336 -6.43 -4.70 -18.81
CA VAL A 336 -6.88 -3.44 -19.39
C VAL A 336 -7.38 -2.47 -18.33
N GLY A 337 -7.44 -1.20 -18.71
CA GLY A 337 -8.21 -0.18 -18.02
C GLY A 337 -9.13 0.53 -19.01
N CYS A 338 -9.67 1.68 -18.62
CA CYS A 338 -10.75 2.33 -19.35
C CYS A 338 -10.40 2.66 -20.82
N CYS A 339 -9.24 3.27 -21.08
CA CYS A 339 -8.82 3.64 -22.44
C CYS A 339 -8.46 2.41 -23.29
N SER A 340 -7.99 1.34 -22.66
CA SER A 340 -7.57 0.10 -23.32
C SER A 340 -8.65 -1.00 -23.33
N LEU A 341 -9.92 -0.64 -23.06
CA LEU A 341 -11.03 -1.58 -23.21
C LEU A 341 -11.16 -2.00 -24.68
N ARG A 342 -11.38 -3.30 -24.89
CA ARG A 342 -11.66 -3.90 -26.19
C ARG A 342 -13.16 -4.20 -26.33
N VAL A 343 -13.64 -4.36 -27.55
CA VAL A 343 -15.06 -4.58 -27.88
C VAL A 343 -15.66 -5.78 -27.14
N GLY A 344 -14.89 -6.85 -26.96
CA GLY A 344 -15.32 -8.05 -26.25
C GLY A 344 -15.48 -7.87 -24.74
N HIS A 345 -14.90 -6.82 -24.15
CA HIS A 345 -14.96 -6.57 -22.71
C HIS A 345 -16.25 -5.87 -22.26
N VAL A 346 -17.03 -5.31 -23.20
CA VAL A 346 -18.22 -4.53 -22.89
C VAL A 346 -19.37 -5.00 -23.78
N THR A 347 -20.36 -5.60 -23.16
CA THR A 347 -21.54 -6.15 -23.84
C THR A 347 -22.77 -5.29 -23.52
N PRO A 348 -23.37 -4.61 -24.51
CA PRO A 348 -24.66 -3.97 -24.35
C PRO A 348 -25.76 -5.00 -24.08
N LEU A 349 -26.54 -4.76 -23.03
CA LEU A 349 -27.73 -5.53 -22.66
C LEU A 349 -28.98 -4.66 -22.84
N GLU A 350 -30.16 -5.22 -22.56
CA GLU A 350 -31.43 -4.49 -22.53
C GLU A 350 -31.47 -3.44 -21.40
N ASP A 351 -32.51 -2.59 -21.39
CA ASP A 351 -32.73 -1.55 -20.36
C ASP A 351 -31.55 -0.57 -20.15
N ASN A 352 -30.82 -0.20 -21.20
CA ASN A 352 -29.63 0.65 -21.12
C ASN A 352 -28.54 0.09 -20.18
N LYS A 353 -28.44 -1.23 -20.03
CA LYS A 353 -27.40 -1.87 -19.21
C LYS A 353 -26.18 -2.23 -20.04
N LEU A 354 -24.99 -2.12 -19.44
CA LEU A 354 -23.74 -2.64 -19.98
C LEU A 354 -23.18 -3.69 -19.02
N PHE A 355 -22.83 -4.85 -19.55
CA PHE A 355 -22.06 -5.86 -18.85
C PHE A 355 -20.58 -5.71 -19.18
N PHE A 356 -19.77 -5.52 -18.14
CA PHE A 356 -18.32 -5.44 -18.23
C PHE A 356 -17.73 -6.78 -17.76
N ASP A 357 -16.81 -7.33 -18.53
CA ASP A 357 -16.02 -8.51 -18.17
C ASP A 357 -14.60 -8.39 -18.72
N PHE A 358 -13.65 -8.10 -17.84
CA PHE A 358 -12.24 -7.99 -18.20
C PHE A 358 -11.32 -8.17 -16.99
N LEU A 359 -10.05 -8.45 -17.24
CA LEU A 359 -9.00 -8.46 -16.22
C LEU A 359 -8.39 -7.07 -16.06
N GLY A 360 -8.54 -6.49 -14.88
CA GLY A 360 -7.94 -5.20 -14.53
C GLY A 360 -6.53 -5.34 -13.98
N LYS A 361 -6.06 -4.27 -13.31
CA LYS A 361 -4.76 -4.27 -12.61
C LYS A 361 -4.62 -5.50 -11.70
N ASP A 362 -3.42 -6.08 -11.70
CA ASP A 362 -3.08 -7.30 -10.94
C ASP A 362 -3.87 -8.55 -11.41
N SER A 363 -4.44 -8.50 -12.63
CA SER A 363 -5.28 -9.54 -13.22
C SER A 363 -6.52 -9.88 -12.39
N ILE A 364 -7.04 -8.88 -11.67
CA ILE A 364 -8.29 -9.01 -10.91
C ILE A 364 -9.48 -8.85 -11.86
N PRO A 365 -10.42 -9.81 -11.90
CA PRO A 365 -11.61 -9.70 -12.75
C PRO A 365 -12.48 -8.52 -12.34
N PHE A 366 -12.93 -7.75 -13.32
CA PHE A 366 -13.99 -6.76 -13.19
C PHE A 366 -15.20 -7.30 -13.94
N GLN A 367 -16.16 -7.84 -13.17
CA GLN A 367 -17.43 -8.34 -13.67
C GLN A 367 -18.54 -7.52 -13.06
N ASN A 368 -19.21 -6.71 -13.88
CA ASN A 368 -20.24 -5.81 -13.38
C ASN A 368 -21.29 -5.50 -14.45
N THR A 369 -22.56 -5.57 -14.07
CA THR A 369 -23.67 -5.11 -14.91
C THR A 369 -24.13 -3.76 -14.38
N VAL A 370 -24.03 -2.73 -15.21
CA VAL A 370 -24.33 -1.36 -14.79
C VAL A 370 -25.35 -0.74 -15.73
N GLU A 371 -26.41 -0.18 -15.15
CA GLU A 371 -27.32 0.71 -15.86
C GLU A 371 -26.62 2.04 -16.15
N VAL A 372 -26.61 2.44 -17.42
CA VAL A 372 -25.92 3.65 -17.89
C VAL A 372 -26.90 4.64 -18.52
N ASP A 373 -26.41 5.86 -18.74
CA ASP A 373 -27.15 6.86 -19.52
C ASP A 373 -27.53 6.29 -20.90
N PRO A 374 -28.77 6.45 -21.39
CA PRO A 374 -29.19 5.96 -22.69
C PRO A 374 -28.28 6.41 -23.85
N ALA A 375 -27.73 7.62 -23.77
CA ALA A 375 -26.78 8.10 -24.76
C ALA A 375 -25.48 7.29 -24.74
N VAL A 376 -24.99 6.92 -23.56
CA VAL A 376 -23.78 6.09 -23.39
C VAL A 376 -24.02 4.68 -23.94
N HIS A 377 -25.15 4.05 -23.62
CA HIS A 377 -25.50 2.73 -24.14
C HIS A 377 -25.52 2.71 -25.68
N ARG A 378 -26.19 3.70 -26.29
CA ARG A 378 -26.24 3.87 -27.74
C ARG A 378 -24.84 4.06 -28.34
N LEU A 379 -24.02 4.94 -27.75
CA LEU A 379 -22.67 5.23 -28.24
C LEU A 379 -21.75 4.02 -28.15
N VAL A 380 -21.80 3.26 -27.04
CA VAL A 380 -21.02 2.01 -26.91
C VAL A 380 -21.45 1.01 -27.97
N THR A 381 -22.75 0.90 -28.24
CA THR A 381 -23.26 0.05 -29.33
C THR A 381 -22.71 0.49 -30.70
N GLU A 382 -22.68 1.80 -30.98
CA GLU A 382 -22.08 2.37 -32.20
C GLU A 382 -20.58 2.09 -32.30
N PHE A 383 -19.82 2.28 -31.21
CA PHE A 383 -18.36 2.10 -31.20
C PHE A 383 -17.92 0.67 -31.48
N ARG A 384 -18.80 -0.32 -31.30
CA ARG A 384 -18.57 -1.74 -31.56
C ARG A 384 -18.87 -2.13 -33.02
N GLN A 385 -19.60 -1.33 -33.78
CA GLN A 385 -20.02 -1.68 -35.14
C GLN A 385 -18.81 -1.85 -36.08
N GLY A 386 -18.79 -2.96 -36.83
CA GLY A 386 -17.72 -3.26 -37.78
C GLY A 386 -16.36 -3.62 -37.15
N LYS A 387 -16.31 -3.86 -35.83
CA LYS A 387 -15.10 -4.23 -35.10
C LYS A 387 -15.17 -5.67 -34.57
N SER A 388 -14.04 -6.35 -34.52
CA SER A 388 -13.89 -7.64 -33.83
C SER A 388 -13.82 -7.44 -32.32
N ASP A 389 -14.09 -8.49 -31.54
CA ASP A 389 -13.99 -8.46 -30.07
C ASP A 389 -12.62 -8.04 -29.54
N ALA A 390 -11.54 -8.36 -30.27
CA ALA A 390 -10.17 -7.99 -29.90
C ALA A 390 -9.81 -6.53 -30.22
N ALA A 391 -10.62 -5.80 -30.98
CA ALA A 391 -10.32 -4.43 -31.37
C ALA A 391 -10.65 -3.45 -30.23
N ASP A 392 -9.94 -2.33 -30.19
CA ASP A 392 -10.16 -1.30 -29.18
C ASP A 392 -11.57 -0.70 -29.29
N LEU A 393 -12.24 -0.61 -28.14
CA LEU A 393 -13.50 0.09 -28.01
C LEU A 393 -13.27 1.59 -28.28
N PHE A 394 -12.18 2.15 -27.75
CA PHE A 394 -11.81 3.57 -27.85
C PHE A 394 -10.54 3.80 -28.70
N ASN A 395 -10.60 3.45 -29.98
CA ASN A 395 -9.47 3.56 -30.90
C ASN A 395 -8.98 5.00 -31.23
N HIS A 396 -9.62 6.04 -30.66
CA HIS A 396 -9.19 7.45 -30.77
C HIS A 396 -8.83 8.10 -29.43
N VAL A 397 -8.77 7.32 -28.34
CA VAL A 397 -8.48 7.84 -26.99
C VAL A 397 -7.23 7.18 -26.45
N THR A 398 -6.27 8.00 -26.02
CA THR A 398 -5.08 7.55 -25.30
C THR A 398 -5.04 8.18 -23.91
N PRO A 399 -4.41 7.53 -22.91
CA PRO A 399 -4.27 8.11 -21.58
C PRO A 399 -3.64 9.51 -21.55
N PRO A 400 -2.57 9.82 -22.34
CA PRO A 400 -2.04 11.18 -22.40
C PRO A 400 -3.07 12.20 -22.90
N ALA A 401 -3.76 11.91 -24.00
CA ALA A 401 -4.77 12.82 -24.55
C ALA A 401 -5.95 13.04 -23.59
N LEU A 402 -6.36 11.99 -22.87
CA LEU A 402 -7.40 12.08 -21.87
C LEU A 402 -6.98 12.93 -20.66
N ASN A 403 -5.74 12.78 -20.20
CA ASN A 403 -5.20 13.61 -19.13
C ASN A 403 -4.99 15.06 -19.57
N ASP A 404 -4.64 15.32 -20.82
CA ASP A 404 -4.55 16.69 -21.35
C ASP A 404 -5.92 17.37 -21.33
N TYR A 405 -6.98 16.68 -21.77
CA TYR A 405 -8.36 17.17 -21.62
C TYR A 405 -8.73 17.48 -20.15
N PHE A 406 -8.25 16.68 -19.20
CA PHE A 406 -8.51 16.95 -17.78
C PHE A 406 -7.79 18.20 -17.25
N LYS A 407 -6.60 18.52 -17.77
CA LYS A 407 -5.85 19.71 -17.36
C LYS A 407 -6.59 21.01 -17.69
N ASP A 408 -7.43 21.01 -18.73
CA ASP A 408 -8.26 22.16 -19.11
C ASP A 408 -9.29 22.54 -18.03
N PHE A 409 -9.73 21.59 -17.20
CA PHE A 409 -10.63 21.87 -16.07
C PHE A 409 -9.89 22.29 -14.81
N MET A 410 -8.72 21.70 -14.56
CA MET A 410 -7.89 22.01 -13.40
C MET A 410 -6.44 21.60 -13.66
N PRO A 411 -5.46 22.51 -13.49
CA PRO A 411 -4.05 22.17 -13.57
C PRO A 411 -3.69 20.98 -12.67
N GLY A 412 -3.02 19.98 -13.26
CA GLY A 412 -2.61 18.77 -12.55
C GLY A 412 -3.74 17.74 -12.30
N LEU A 413 -4.93 17.93 -12.88
CA LEU A 413 -5.98 16.90 -12.89
C LEU A 413 -5.60 15.76 -13.83
N THR A 414 -5.76 14.53 -13.36
CA THR A 414 -5.55 13.30 -14.14
C THR A 414 -6.67 12.31 -13.83
N ALA A 415 -6.79 11.26 -14.65
CA ALA A 415 -7.72 10.16 -14.43
C ALA A 415 -7.61 9.54 -13.03
N LYS A 416 -6.38 9.49 -12.48
CA LYS A 416 -6.11 8.89 -11.15
C LYS A 416 -6.85 9.64 -10.03
N VAL A 417 -6.98 10.97 -10.15
CA VAL A 417 -7.61 11.81 -9.12
C VAL A 417 -9.10 11.52 -8.97
N PHE A 418 -9.80 11.14 -10.06
CA PHE A 418 -11.22 10.76 -10.00
C PHE A 418 -11.43 9.55 -9.09
N ARG A 419 -10.53 8.57 -9.11
CA ARG A 419 -10.64 7.38 -8.26
C ARG A 419 -10.48 7.73 -6.78
N THR A 420 -9.56 8.63 -6.44
CA THR A 420 -9.43 9.16 -5.07
C THR A 420 -10.67 9.97 -4.66
N TYR A 421 -11.14 10.86 -5.52
CA TYR A 421 -12.36 11.64 -5.29
C TYR A 421 -13.58 10.74 -5.03
N ASN A 422 -13.82 9.76 -5.91
CA ASN A 422 -14.94 8.83 -5.82
C ASN A 422 -14.88 7.96 -4.56
N ALA A 423 -13.71 7.45 -4.20
CA ALA A 423 -13.53 6.67 -2.99
C ALA A 423 -13.83 7.51 -1.73
N SER A 424 -13.26 8.73 -1.65
CA SER A 424 -13.45 9.61 -0.49
C SER A 424 -14.89 10.11 -0.36
N ILE A 425 -15.52 10.51 -1.48
CA ILE A 425 -16.91 10.99 -1.45
C ILE A 425 -17.89 9.86 -1.15
N CYS A 426 -17.64 8.64 -1.65
CA CYS A 426 -18.45 7.46 -1.33
C CYS A 426 -18.51 7.21 0.19
N LEU A 427 -17.36 7.25 0.88
CA LEU A 427 -17.30 7.10 2.33
C LEU A 427 -18.04 8.24 3.05
N GLN A 428 -17.81 9.48 2.62
CA GLN A 428 -18.47 10.66 3.20
C GLN A 428 -19.99 10.61 3.04
N GLU A 429 -20.49 10.27 1.86
CA GLU A 429 -21.93 10.18 1.59
C GLU A 429 -22.56 8.99 2.29
N TYR A 430 -21.85 7.86 2.45
CA TYR A 430 -22.32 6.76 3.29
C TYR A 430 -22.58 7.22 4.73
N PHE A 431 -21.64 7.97 5.33
CA PHE A 431 -21.82 8.49 6.70
C PHE A 431 -22.97 9.49 6.83
N LYS A 432 -23.22 10.29 5.79
CA LYS A 432 -24.36 11.22 5.75
C LYS A 432 -25.69 10.51 5.60
N ALA A 433 -25.78 9.56 4.68
CA ALA A 433 -27.00 8.81 4.39
C ALA A 433 -27.35 7.81 5.48
N ASN A 434 -26.34 7.29 6.19
CA ASN A 434 -26.50 6.30 7.25
C ASN A 434 -25.86 6.80 8.56
N PRO A 435 -26.38 7.83 9.25
CA PRO A 435 -25.75 8.36 10.46
C PRO A 435 -25.55 7.29 11.54
N MET A 436 -24.35 7.27 12.13
CA MET A 436 -24.01 6.32 13.18
C MET A 436 -24.94 6.47 14.40
N PRO A 437 -25.53 5.38 14.94
CA PRO A 437 -26.30 5.43 16.17
C PRO A 437 -25.47 5.94 17.36
N LYS A 438 -26.08 6.78 18.21
CA LYS A 438 -25.37 7.44 19.34
C LYS A 438 -24.88 6.49 20.44
N LYS A 439 -25.46 5.29 20.54
CA LYS A 439 -25.22 4.32 21.63
C LYS A 439 -24.58 3.03 21.11
N LEU A 440 -23.57 3.12 20.26
CA LEU A 440 -22.77 1.96 19.86
C LEU A 440 -21.56 1.78 20.78
N THR A 441 -21.27 0.53 21.11
CA THR A 441 -19.97 0.11 21.66
C THR A 441 -18.86 0.30 20.63
N GLU A 442 -17.60 0.33 21.08
CA GLU A 442 -16.46 0.48 20.18
C GLU A 442 -16.38 -0.62 19.09
N PRO A 443 -16.60 -1.92 19.38
CA PRO A 443 -16.66 -2.95 18.35
C PRO A 443 -17.77 -2.73 17.32
N GLU A 444 -18.95 -2.27 17.75
CA GLU A 444 -20.06 -1.99 16.82
C GLU A 444 -19.76 -0.78 15.92
N LYS A 445 -19.05 0.22 16.43
CA LYS A 445 -18.55 1.34 15.61
C LYS A 445 -17.58 0.87 14.53
N LEU A 446 -16.71 -0.10 14.86
CA LEU A 446 -15.81 -0.72 13.87
C LEU A 446 -16.58 -1.49 12.81
N VAL A 447 -17.62 -2.25 13.19
CA VAL A 447 -18.49 -2.93 12.22
C VAL A 447 -19.17 -1.92 11.30
N TYR A 448 -19.72 -0.84 11.84
CA TYR A 448 -20.30 0.25 11.05
C TYR A 448 -19.28 0.84 10.06
N PHE A 449 -18.07 1.15 10.54
CA PHE A 449 -17.00 1.69 9.69
C PHE A 449 -16.58 0.69 8.60
N ASN A 450 -16.43 -0.58 8.93
CA ASN A 450 -16.07 -1.62 7.98
C ASN A 450 -17.14 -1.80 6.89
N ASN A 451 -18.43 -1.68 7.24
CA ASN A 451 -19.51 -1.69 6.26
C ASN A 451 -19.45 -0.49 5.31
N ALA A 452 -19.14 0.70 5.84
CA ALA A 452 -18.93 1.90 5.03
C ALA A 452 -17.72 1.76 4.09
N ASN A 453 -16.60 1.26 4.62
CA ASN A 453 -15.37 1.02 3.85
C ASN A 453 -15.56 -0.10 2.81
N MET A 454 -16.40 -1.09 3.08
CA MET A 454 -16.76 -2.14 2.12
C MET A 454 -17.44 -1.56 0.87
N GLN A 455 -18.30 -0.54 1.00
CA GLN A 455 -18.90 0.13 -0.15
C GLN A 455 -17.84 0.81 -1.04
N VAL A 456 -16.83 1.43 -0.41
CA VAL A 456 -15.68 2.01 -1.12
C VAL A 456 -14.87 0.92 -1.84
N ALA A 457 -14.64 -0.22 -1.18
CA ALA A 457 -13.92 -1.34 -1.76
C ALA A 457 -14.66 -1.96 -2.96
N ILE A 458 -15.99 -2.10 -2.88
CA ILE A 458 -16.86 -2.55 -3.97
C ILE A 458 -16.75 -1.59 -5.16
N LEU A 459 -16.91 -0.28 -4.93
CA LEU A 459 -16.77 0.75 -5.97
C LEU A 459 -15.39 0.68 -6.65
N CYS A 460 -14.33 0.47 -5.88
CA CYS A 460 -12.97 0.38 -6.40
C CYS A 460 -12.62 -0.98 -7.01
N ASN A 461 -13.51 -1.96 -6.97
CA ASN A 461 -13.25 -3.37 -7.30
C ASN A 461 -12.01 -3.92 -6.57
N HIS A 462 -11.87 -3.63 -5.28
CA HIS A 462 -10.80 -4.19 -4.44
C HIS A 462 -11.22 -5.56 -3.91
N GLN A 463 -10.60 -6.60 -4.46
CA GLN A 463 -10.91 -7.99 -4.13
C GLN A 463 -9.73 -8.68 -3.44
N ARG A 464 -10.04 -9.70 -2.64
CA ARG A 464 -9.07 -10.60 -2.03
C ARG A 464 -9.52 -12.04 -2.23
N SER A 465 -8.61 -12.93 -2.61
CA SER A 465 -8.88 -14.36 -2.64
C SER A 465 -9.17 -14.89 -1.23
N VAL A 466 -10.10 -15.84 -1.12
CA VAL A 466 -10.38 -16.52 0.16
C VAL A 466 -9.09 -17.22 0.65
N PRO A 467 -8.57 -16.88 1.85
CA PRO A 467 -7.35 -17.50 2.37
C PRO A 467 -7.51 -19.01 2.60
N LYS A 468 -6.41 -19.76 2.47
CA LYS A 468 -6.37 -21.17 2.88
C LYS A 468 -6.75 -21.27 4.37
N GLY A 469 -7.73 -22.10 4.70
CA GLY A 469 -8.22 -22.26 6.08
C GLY A 469 -9.34 -21.31 6.53
N HIS A 470 -9.83 -20.41 5.67
CA HIS A 470 -10.92 -19.49 6.02
C HIS A 470 -12.18 -20.22 6.52
N ALA A 471 -12.62 -21.27 5.83
CA ALA A 471 -13.80 -22.04 6.21
C ALA A 471 -13.67 -22.65 7.63
N GLY A 472 -12.49 -23.15 7.99
CA GLY A 472 -12.23 -23.66 9.34
C GLY A 472 -12.35 -22.59 10.42
N LYS A 473 -11.78 -21.39 10.17
CA LYS A 473 -11.89 -20.25 11.10
C LYS A 473 -13.33 -19.78 11.26
N VAL A 474 -14.12 -19.74 10.19
CA VAL A 474 -15.54 -19.38 10.24
C VAL A 474 -16.33 -20.40 11.08
N ALA A 475 -16.12 -21.69 10.83
CA ALA A 475 -16.76 -22.76 11.61
C ALA A 475 -16.41 -22.69 13.11
N GLU A 476 -15.15 -22.39 13.45
CA GLU A 476 -14.72 -22.19 14.83
C GLU A 476 -15.41 -20.97 15.49
N MET A 477 -15.57 -19.87 14.74
CA MET A 477 -16.30 -18.69 15.21
C MET A 477 -17.78 -19.00 15.44
N ASP A 478 -18.43 -19.71 14.52
CA ASP A 478 -19.84 -20.09 14.64
C ASP A 478 -20.08 -20.98 15.85
N ALA A 479 -19.21 -21.97 16.09
CA ALA A 479 -19.27 -22.82 17.28
C ALA A 479 -19.11 -21.99 18.58
N LYS A 480 -18.20 -21.02 18.60
CA LYS A 480 -18.05 -20.09 19.73
C LYS A 480 -19.31 -19.24 19.95
N ILE A 481 -19.92 -18.73 18.89
CA ILE A 481 -21.17 -17.94 18.95
C ILE A 481 -22.30 -18.80 19.52
N GLU A 482 -22.44 -20.05 19.07
CA GLU A 482 -23.46 -20.97 19.56
C GLU A 482 -23.28 -21.26 21.06
N ASN A 483 -22.05 -21.53 21.50
CA ASN A 483 -21.73 -21.76 22.91
C ASN A 483 -22.06 -20.53 23.78
N ILE A 484 -21.73 -19.33 23.30
CA ILE A 484 -22.07 -18.09 24.00
C ILE A 484 -23.59 -17.89 24.05
N ARG A 485 -24.33 -18.16 22.96
CA ARG A 485 -25.80 -18.07 22.96
C ARG A 485 -26.44 -19.03 23.97
N LYS A 486 -25.97 -20.28 24.03
CA LYS A 486 -26.40 -21.27 25.03
C LYS A 486 -26.09 -20.82 26.46
N LEU A 487 -24.93 -20.19 26.68
CA LEU A 487 -24.58 -19.60 27.97
C LEU A 487 -25.51 -18.44 28.36
N VAL A 488 -25.77 -17.51 27.44
CA VAL A 488 -26.68 -16.38 27.67
C VAL A 488 -28.09 -16.87 28.01
N ALA A 489 -28.64 -17.82 27.23
CA ALA A 489 -29.97 -18.36 27.47
C ALA A 489 -30.10 -18.99 28.88
N ARG A 490 -29.06 -19.67 29.37
CA ARG A 490 -29.03 -20.23 30.72
C ARG A 490 -28.99 -19.14 31.79
N LEU A 491 -28.16 -18.12 31.61
CA LEU A 491 -28.12 -16.97 32.52
C LEU A 491 -29.47 -16.23 32.57
N GLU A 492 -30.13 -16.08 31.42
CA GLU A 492 -31.48 -15.50 31.34
C GLU A 492 -32.52 -16.38 32.04
N ALA A 493 -32.47 -17.70 31.89
CA ALA A 493 -33.37 -18.63 32.60
C ALA A 493 -33.19 -18.54 34.12
N ILE A 494 -31.95 -18.39 34.61
CA ILE A 494 -31.67 -18.19 36.03
C ILE A 494 -32.20 -16.84 36.51
N LYS A 495 -31.97 -15.77 35.74
CA LYS A 495 -32.53 -14.45 36.04
C LYS A 495 -34.07 -14.48 36.10
N ALA A 496 -34.72 -15.19 35.17
CA ALA A 496 -36.17 -15.37 35.14
C ALA A 496 -36.68 -16.18 36.35
N SER A 497 -35.89 -17.14 36.85
CA SER A 497 -36.24 -17.94 38.03
C SER A 497 -36.24 -17.16 39.36
N ARG A 498 -35.84 -15.87 39.35
CA ARG A 498 -35.76 -14.97 40.51
C ARG A 498 -34.88 -15.48 41.67
N LEU A 499 -34.04 -16.49 41.42
CA LEU A 499 -33.02 -16.92 42.37
C LEU A 499 -31.99 -15.80 42.56
N THR A 500 -31.55 -15.57 43.79
CA THR A 500 -30.55 -14.53 44.12
C THR A 500 -29.34 -15.12 44.86
N GLY A 501 -28.20 -14.43 44.76
CA GLY A 501 -26.98 -14.77 45.48
C GLY A 501 -26.48 -16.19 45.20
N GLU A 502 -26.14 -16.91 46.26
CA GLU A 502 -25.56 -18.26 46.20
C GLU A 502 -26.47 -19.30 45.52
N LYS A 503 -27.80 -19.15 45.63
CA LYS A 503 -28.75 -20.10 45.02
C LYS A 503 -28.76 -20.01 43.49
N ALA A 504 -28.59 -18.81 42.94
CA ALA A 504 -28.47 -18.60 41.49
C ALA A 504 -27.14 -19.15 40.97
N ALA A 505 -26.04 -18.89 41.70
CA ALA A 505 -24.72 -19.39 41.36
C ALA A 505 -24.65 -20.92 41.40
N LYS A 506 -25.22 -21.55 42.43
CA LYS A 506 -25.27 -23.01 42.57
C LYS A 506 -25.99 -23.65 41.38
N LYS A 507 -27.18 -23.17 41.04
CA LYS A 507 -27.95 -23.69 39.89
C LYS A 507 -27.20 -23.51 38.57
N PHE A 508 -26.56 -22.35 38.36
CA PHE A 508 -25.76 -22.10 37.16
C PHE A 508 -24.61 -23.11 37.00
N PHE A 509 -23.84 -23.32 38.07
CA PHE A 509 -22.70 -24.23 38.02
C PHE A 509 -23.13 -25.70 37.97
N GLU A 510 -24.25 -26.09 38.59
CA GLU A 510 -24.82 -27.43 38.43
C GLU A 510 -25.15 -27.72 36.95
N ASP A 511 -25.75 -26.76 36.25
CA ASP A 511 -26.07 -26.90 34.81
C ASP A 511 -24.81 -26.92 33.93
N GLU A 512 -23.79 -26.09 34.23
CA GLU A 512 -22.49 -26.09 33.55
C GLU A 512 -21.72 -27.39 33.78
N ASP A 513 -21.67 -27.86 35.03
CA ASP A 513 -20.94 -29.07 35.41
C ASP A 513 -21.57 -30.28 34.74
N LYS A 514 -22.89 -30.38 34.70
CA LYS A 514 -23.58 -31.45 33.98
C LYS A 514 -23.16 -31.51 32.51
N ILE A 515 -23.18 -30.36 31.81
CA ILE A 515 -22.80 -30.30 30.39
C ILE A 515 -21.34 -30.70 30.20
N GLN A 516 -20.45 -30.20 31.06
CA GLN A 516 -19.03 -30.50 30.96
C GLN A 516 -18.75 -31.98 31.26
N TYR A 517 -19.43 -32.58 32.24
CA TYR A 517 -19.31 -34.00 32.51
C TYR A 517 -19.90 -34.87 31.39
N ASP A 518 -21.02 -34.47 30.79
CA ASP A 518 -21.59 -35.16 29.62
C ASP A 518 -20.62 -35.12 28.43
N TRP A 519 -19.94 -33.98 28.21
CA TRP A 519 -18.90 -33.85 27.19
C TRP A 519 -17.66 -34.69 27.51
N LEU A 520 -17.16 -34.64 28.76
CA LEU A 520 -15.99 -35.41 29.20
C LEU A 520 -16.26 -36.93 29.15
N ALA A 521 -17.50 -37.37 29.38
CA ALA A 521 -17.87 -38.78 29.26
C ALA A 521 -17.81 -39.29 27.82
N GLN A 522 -18.07 -38.42 26.84
CA GLN A 522 -18.04 -38.78 25.42
C GLN A 522 -16.65 -38.60 24.78
N TYR A 523 -15.90 -37.56 25.18
CA TYR A 523 -14.70 -37.13 24.47
C TYR A 523 -13.46 -36.89 25.37
N GLY A 524 -13.60 -36.96 26.69
CA GLY A 524 -12.54 -36.61 27.64
C GLY A 524 -11.57 -37.76 27.93
N THR A 525 -10.31 -37.43 28.25
CA THR A 525 -9.36 -38.38 28.84
C THR A 525 -9.56 -38.49 30.36
N PRO A 526 -9.09 -39.57 31.02
CA PRO A 526 -9.12 -39.69 32.48
C PRO A 526 -8.47 -38.49 33.20
N GLU A 527 -7.38 -37.95 32.62
CA GLU A 527 -6.67 -36.78 33.13
C GLU A 527 -7.53 -35.50 33.04
N MET A 528 -8.16 -35.23 31.89
CA MET A 528 -9.05 -34.08 31.73
C MET A 528 -10.26 -34.13 32.69
N LYS A 529 -10.74 -35.35 32.99
CA LYS A 529 -11.81 -35.55 33.98
C LYS A 529 -11.31 -35.25 35.40
N ALA A 530 -10.13 -35.74 35.77
CA ALA A 530 -9.53 -35.47 37.08
C ALA A 530 -9.25 -33.96 37.30
N ASP A 531 -8.73 -33.27 36.27
CA ASP A 531 -8.51 -31.82 36.31
C ASP A 531 -9.82 -31.05 36.50
N TYR A 532 -10.89 -31.47 35.81
CA TYR A 532 -12.19 -30.84 35.95
C TYR A 532 -12.84 -31.12 37.32
N ASP A 533 -12.71 -32.35 37.84
CA ASP A 533 -13.15 -32.72 39.19
C ASP A 533 -12.47 -31.83 40.24
N GLU A 534 -11.17 -31.55 40.09
CA GLU A 534 -10.45 -30.64 40.98
C GLU A 534 -10.99 -29.21 40.87
N LEU A 535 -11.27 -28.74 39.65
CA LEU A 535 -11.84 -27.42 39.41
C LEU A 535 -13.21 -27.26 40.10
N VAL A 536 -14.10 -28.27 39.98
CA VAL A 536 -15.41 -28.27 40.66
C VAL A 536 -15.24 -28.23 42.19
N LYS A 537 -14.31 -29.01 42.76
CA LYS A 537 -13.99 -28.98 44.21
C LYS A 537 -13.51 -27.60 44.67
N GLN A 538 -12.69 -26.93 43.86
CA GLN A 538 -12.16 -25.60 44.18
C GLN A 538 -13.22 -24.47 44.08
N ARG A 539 -14.33 -24.65 43.35
CA ARG A 539 -15.41 -23.64 43.27
C ARG A 539 -16.14 -23.41 44.60
N GLY A 540 -16.22 -24.43 45.46
CA GLY A 540 -16.93 -24.37 46.75
C GLY A 540 -16.19 -23.68 47.89
N THR A 541 -14.92 -23.27 47.73
CA THR A 541 -14.06 -22.78 48.82
C THR A 541 -13.83 -21.27 48.85
N LYS A 542 -14.31 -20.49 47.86
CA LYS A 542 -14.22 -19.02 47.87
C LYS A 542 -15.55 -18.38 48.24
N VAL A 543 -15.74 -18.15 49.54
CA VAL A 543 -16.81 -17.29 50.08
C VAL A 543 -16.55 -15.84 49.66
N VAL A 544 -17.52 -15.22 48.96
CA VAL A 544 -17.54 -13.78 48.71
C VAL A 544 -17.83 -13.08 50.04
N ARG A 545 -16.78 -12.61 50.73
CA ARG A 545 -16.94 -11.62 51.81
C ARG A 545 -17.05 -10.24 51.17
N GLY A 546 -18.21 -9.60 51.34
CA GLY A 546 -18.40 -8.18 51.04
C GLY A 546 -17.51 -7.31 51.93
N GLY A 547 -16.96 -6.26 51.34
CA GLY A 547 -16.20 -5.22 52.05
C GLY A 547 -15.16 -4.56 51.16
N ASP A 548 -15.35 -3.26 50.91
CA ASP A 548 -14.42 -2.36 50.21
C ASP A 548 -12.95 -2.54 50.65
N SER A 549 -12.05 -2.75 49.69
CA SER A 549 -10.63 -2.41 49.82
C SER A 549 -9.87 -2.62 48.50
N LYS A 550 -9.52 -1.50 47.86
CA LYS A 550 -8.34 -1.24 47.01
C LYS A 550 -7.82 -2.38 46.11
N THR A 551 -8.07 -2.20 44.81
CA THR A 551 -7.45 -2.89 43.68
C THR A 551 -5.93 -2.86 43.72
N LYS A 552 -5.30 -4.03 43.88
CA LYS A 552 -3.97 -4.36 43.34
C LYS A 552 -4.11 -5.66 42.55
N THR A 553 -4.08 -5.55 41.23
CA THR A 553 -4.12 -6.69 40.30
C THR A 553 -2.71 -7.27 40.14
N ALA A 554 -2.55 -8.54 40.49
CA ALA A 554 -1.45 -9.41 40.04
C ALA A 554 -2.07 -10.62 39.30
N PRO A 555 -1.40 -11.19 38.28
CA PRO A 555 -2.06 -11.93 37.20
C PRO A 555 -2.13 -13.43 37.48
N THR A 556 -3.31 -14.02 37.27
CA THR A 556 -3.51 -15.48 37.31
C THR A 556 -3.32 -16.07 35.90
N LYS A 557 -2.32 -16.94 35.78
CA LYS A 557 -2.04 -17.79 34.62
C LYS A 557 -3.24 -18.71 34.33
N ARG A 558 -3.73 -18.71 33.10
CA ARG A 558 -4.55 -19.79 32.54
C ARG A 558 -3.67 -20.60 31.59
N ALA A 559 -3.62 -21.91 31.83
CA ALA A 559 -3.03 -22.90 30.95
C ALA A 559 -3.73 -22.84 29.59
N ARG A 560 -2.95 -22.52 28.56
CA ARG A 560 -3.32 -22.61 27.15
C ARG A 560 -2.68 -23.90 26.66
N THR A 561 -3.50 -24.90 26.35
CA THR A 561 -3.10 -26.05 25.56
C THR A 561 -2.59 -25.54 24.21
N GLU A 562 -1.31 -25.78 23.95
CA GLU A 562 -0.65 -25.41 22.71
C GLU A 562 -1.08 -26.38 21.60
N THR A 563 -1.87 -25.90 20.65
CA THR A 563 -1.79 -26.33 19.25
C THR A 563 -1.31 -25.14 18.46
N LYS A 564 -0.10 -25.28 17.90
CA LYS A 564 0.65 -24.24 17.21
C LYS A 564 0.51 -24.47 15.70
N GLU A 565 -0.34 -23.68 15.06
CA GLU A 565 -0.14 -23.30 13.66
C GLU A 565 0.11 -21.79 13.62
N GLU A 566 1.23 -21.41 13.02
CA GLU A 566 1.69 -20.04 12.89
C GLU A 566 0.96 -19.33 11.75
N SER A 567 0.31 -18.20 12.06
CA SER A 567 0.09 -17.12 11.10
C SER A 567 0.71 -15.85 11.69
N SER A 568 1.94 -15.54 11.25
CA SER A 568 2.59 -14.26 11.49
C SER A 568 2.03 -13.25 10.49
N ASP A 569 1.20 -12.32 10.96
CA ASP A 569 0.88 -11.02 10.33
C ASP A 569 -0.16 -10.29 11.22
N ASP A 570 0.22 -9.81 12.42
CA ASP A 570 -0.62 -8.84 13.16
C ASP A 570 0.08 -8.14 14.35
N GLU A 571 1.40 -7.89 14.26
CA GLU A 571 2.14 -7.22 15.34
C GLU A 571 2.84 -5.95 14.85
N LEU A 572 2.07 -5.02 14.28
CA LEU A 572 2.51 -3.64 13.99
C LEU A 572 1.45 -2.54 14.27
N LEU A 573 0.30 -2.88 14.87
CA LEU A 573 -0.81 -1.91 15.06
C LEU A 573 -1.14 -1.53 16.51
N SER A 574 -0.36 -1.93 17.52
CA SER A 574 -0.70 -1.65 18.94
C SER A 574 0.28 -0.73 19.68
N ALA A 575 1.21 -0.06 19.00
CA ALA A 575 2.18 0.82 19.63
C ALA A 575 1.98 2.32 19.32
N VAL A 576 0.75 2.85 19.33
CA VAL A 576 0.52 4.31 19.30
C VAL A 576 -0.79 4.70 20.01
N VAL A 577 -0.87 4.55 21.34
CA VAL A 577 -1.78 5.37 22.16
C VAL A 577 -1.11 5.66 23.51
N SER A 578 -0.28 6.71 23.54
CA SER A 578 0.14 7.35 24.78
C SER A 578 -0.55 8.71 24.86
N LYS A 579 -1.57 8.82 25.71
CA LYS A 579 -2.25 10.10 26.01
C LYS A 579 -1.32 11.03 26.80
N PRO A 580 -1.21 12.33 26.46
CA PRO A 580 -0.82 13.34 27.42
C PRO A 580 -2.05 13.84 28.20
N GLN A 581 -1.88 14.00 29.51
CA GLN A 581 -2.88 14.51 30.44
C GLN A 581 -3.11 16.01 30.21
N GLY A 582 -4.34 16.41 29.89
CA GLY A 582 -4.74 17.82 29.82
C GLY A 582 -5.00 18.42 31.20
N LYS A 583 -4.33 19.55 31.50
CA LYS A 583 -4.72 20.49 32.56
C LYS A 583 -5.89 21.34 32.06
N LYS A 584 -6.93 21.45 32.89
CA LYS A 584 -8.14 22.27 32.68
C LYS A 584 -7.79 23.76 32.67
N VAL A 585 -8.26 24.48 31.64
CA VAL A 585 -8.50 25.93 31.70
C VAL A 585 -9.87 26.21 31.08
N ALA A 586 -10.69 26.99 31.78
CA ALA A 586 -12.08 27.30 31.45
C ALA A 586 -12.21 28.37 30.34
N PRO A 587 -13.31 28.40 29.56
CA PRO A 587 -13.52 29.42 28.53
C PRO A 587 -14.18 30.69 29.10
N PRO A 588 -13.89 31.90 28.55
CA PRO A 588 -14.63 33.12 28.88
C PRO A 588 -15.92 33.28 28.03
N PRO A 589 -16.87 34.14 28.45
CA PRO A 589 -18.26 34.15 27.98
C PRO A 589 -18.50 34.97 26.69
N PRO A 590 -19.67 34.83 26.03
CA PRO A 590 -19.94 35.42 24.73
C PRO A 590 -20.46 36.87 24.83
N LYS A 591 -20.09 37.72 23.87
CA LYS A 591 -20.74 39.03 23.65
C LYS A 591 -21.63 38.98 22.40
N LYS A 592 -22.87 39.44 22.59
CA LYS A 592 -23.92 39.66 21.58
C LYS A 592 -23.75 41.04 20.92
N GLY A 593 -24.21 41.19 19.66
CA GLY A 593 -24.57 42.51 19.13
C GLY A 593 -24.66 42.68 17.60
N ALA A 594 -25.85 42.42 17.05
CA ALA A 594 -26.59 43.15 15.99
C ALA A 594 -26.07 43.38 14.54
N SER A 595 -27.01 43.22 13.59
CA SER A 595 -26.98 43.30 12.11
C SER A 595 -27.35 44.70 11.54
N PRO A 596 -27.75 44.91 10.25
CA PRO A 596 -27.02 45.06 8.96
C PRO A 596 -27.30 46.44 8.25
N PRO A 597 -27.42 46.56 6.89
CA PRO A 597 -26.45 47.00 5.84
C PRO A 597 -26.79 48.39 5.19
N PRO A 598 -26.20 48.84 4.04
CA PRO A 598 -26.80 48.53 2.73
C PRO A 598 -25.86 48.49 1.48
N LYS A 599 -26.51 48.19 0.34
CA LYS A 599 -26.11 47.86 -1.05
C LYS A 599 -25.55 49.01 -1.92
N LYS A 600 -25.05 48.60 -3.11
CA LYS A 600 -24.88 49.26 -4.44
C LYS A 600 -23.40 49.51 -4.78
N GLY A 601 -22.87 49.26 -5.99
CA GLY A 601 -23.42 48.76 -7.24
C GLY A 601 -22.40 48.93 -8.39
N ALA A 602 -22.66 48.21 -9.50
CA ALA A 602 -22.26 48.44 -10.90
C ALA A 602 -20.79 48.30 -11.39
N LYS A 603 -20.63 47.37 -12.35
CA LYS A 603 -19.64 47.33 -13.46
C LYS A 603 -19.76 48.54 -14.39
N PRO A 604 -18.72 48.79 -15.22
CA PRO A 604 -18.95 48.91 -16.66
C PRO A 604 -18.00 48.03 -17.50
N GLU A 605 -18.57 47.37 -18.51
CA GLU A 605 -17.85 46.82 -19.68
C GLU A 605 -17.56 47.92 -20.72
N PRO A 606 -16.53 47.76 -21.56
CA PRO A 606 -16.18 48.71 -22.61
C PRO A 606 -16.89 48.39 -23.94
N PRO A 607 -17.08 49.36 -24.85
CA PRO A 607 -17.34 49.03 -26.24
C PRO A 607 -16.35 49.67 -27.23
N LYS A 608 -15.82 48.77 -28.08
CA LYS A 608 -15.91 48.76 -29.55
C LYS A 608 -14.78 49.33 -30.43
N LYS A 609 -14.45 48.45 -31.39
CA LYS A 609 -14.04 48.64 -32.82
C LYS A 609 -12.55 48.85 -33.12
N ALA A 610 -11.95 47.89 -33.83
CA ALA A 610 -11.85 47.91 -35.30
C ALA A 610 -11.10 46.67 -35.84
N SER A 611 -11.65 46.04 -36.88
CA SER A 611 -10.90 45.26 -37.87
C SER A 611 -10.73 46.15 -39.11
N PRO A 612 -9.72 45.96 -39.98
CA PRO A 612 -10.00 45.14 -41.17
C PRO A 612 -8.79 44.42 -41.85
N LYS A 613 -9.15 43.42 -42.69
CA LYS A 613 -8.52 42.97 -43.97
C LYS A 613 -7.43 41.86 -44.03
N LYS A 614 -7.91 40.65 -44.42
CA LYS A 614 -7.52 39.75 -45.56
C LYS A 614 -6.52 40.35 -46.60
N ALA A 615 -5.63 39.64 -47.32
CA ALA A 615 -5.36 38.23 -47.73
C ALA A 615 -3.95 38.20 -48.43
N PRO A 616 -3.51 37.24 -49.29
CA PRO A 616 -3.80 35.81 -49.50
C PRO A 616 -2.52 34.92 -49.54
N ALA A 617 -2.72 33.59 -49.64
CA ALA A 617 -1.70 32.57 -49.91
C ALA A 617 -1.54 32.26 -51.42
N PRO A 618 -0.42 31.63 -51.85
CA PRO A 618 -0.35 30.86 -53.10
C PRO A 618 -0.01 29.36 -52.91
N PRO A 619 -0.18 28.50 -53.95
CA PRO A 619 -0.49 27.06 -53.85
C PRO A 619 0.70 26.11 -54.18
N PRO A 620 0.53 24.76 -54.26
CA PRO A 620 1.55 23.77 -53.91
C PRO A 620 2.33 23.17 -55.11
N LYS A 621 3.45 22.48 -54.83
CA LYS A 621 4.14 21.59 -55.78
C LYS A 621 4.45 20.21 -55.19
N LYS A 622 4.37 19.22 -56.08
CA LYS A 622 4.36 17.76 -55.87
C LYS A 622 5.75 17.13 -55.65
N ALA A 623 5.72 16.04 -54.87
CA ALA A 623 6.40 14.73 -55.00
C ALA A 623 7.91 14.62 -55.31
N ALA A 624 8.63 13.95 -54.40
CA ALA A 624 9.63 12.93 -54.75
C ALA A 624 9.83 11.94 -53.58
N ALA A 625 9.78 10.64 -53.90
CA ALA A 625 10.00 9.52 -53.00
C ALA A 625 11.48 9.32 -52.65
N LYS A 626 11.78 8.83 -51.43
CA LYS A 626 12.98 8.01 -51.12
C LYS A 626 12.87 7.31 -49.75
N LYS A 627 12.85 5.97 -49.83
CA LYS A 627 13.32 4.85 -48.98
C LYS A 627 13.67 5.02 -47.47
N PRO A 628 13.57 3.91 -46.70
CA PRO A 628 13.31 3.91 -45.27
C PRO A 628 14.57 4.11 -44.42
N VAL A 629 14.46 4.93 -43.38
CA VAL A 629 15.47 5.10 -42.34
C VAL A 629 14.96 4.44 -41.07
N GLY A 630 15.83 3.65 -40.45
CA GLY A 630 15.54 2.72 -39.38
C GLY A 630 14.97 3.35 -38.11
N LYS A 631 14.26 2.49 -37.36
CA LYS A 631 13.81 2.69 -35.98
C LYS A 631 14.94 3.27 -35.13
N LYS A 632 14.86 4.56 -34.81
CA LYS A 632 15.61 5.20 -33.73
C LYS A 632 14.67 5.46 -32.56
N GLY A 633 15.08 4.95 -31.41
CA GLY A 633 14.80 5.47 -30.08
C GLY A 633 13.34 5.46 -29.65
N ALA A 634 12.96 4.42 -28.90
CA ALA A 634 11.85 4.53 -27.96
C ALA A 634 12.08 5.78 -27.09
N LYS A 635 11.17 6.74 -27.17
CA LYS A 635 11.13 7.87 -26.25
C LYS A 635 10.88 7.31 -24.86
N GLN A 636 11.78 7.68 -23.97
CA GLN A 636 11.75 7.51 -22.53
C GLN A 636 10.34 7.79 -21.98
N GLU A 637 9.70 6.76 -21.45
CA GLU A 637 8.43 6.86 -20.75
C GLU A 637 8.68 7.47 -19.37
N ASP A 638 8.09 8.64 -19.13
CA ASP A 638 7.92 9.22 -17.81
C ASP A 638 6.96 8.32 -17.01
N SER A 639 7.50 7.36 -16.25
CA SER A 639 6.69 6.66 -15.27
C SER A 639 6.38 7.61 -14.10
N ASP A 640 5.09 7.84 -13.88
CA ASP A 640 4.54 8.59 -12.74
C ASP A 640 4.61 7.75 -11.45
N ASP A 641 5.81 7.30 -11.07
CA ASP A 641 6.05 6.38 -9.95
C ASP A 641 6.56 7.10 -8.68
N ASP A 642 5.89 8.18 -8.26
CA ASP A 642 6.03 8.68 -6.87
C ASP A 642 5.17 7.85 -5.87
N ASP A 643 4.25 7.04 -6.38
CA ASP A 643 3.38 6.14 -5.60
C ASP A 643 3.75 4.66 -5.84
N VAL A 644 4.92 4.24 -5.33
CA VAL A 644 5.14 2.82 -5.03
C VAL A 644 4.04 2.39 -4.07
N LYS A 645 3.28 1.33 -4.43
CA LYS A 645 2.21 0.78 -3.60
C LYS A 645 2.74 0.50 -2.19
N LEU A 646 2.06 1.04 -1.18
CA LEU A 646 2.15 0.62 0.24
C LEU A 646 1.80 -0.86 0.49
N GLY A 647 1.49 -1.63 -0.55
CA GLY A 647 1.03 -3.02 -0.46
C GLY A 647 2.03 -4.07 -0.95
N ASP A 648 3.28 -3.69 -1.25
CA ASP A 648 4.38 -4.63 -1.53
C ASP A 648 5.64 -4.25 -0.70
N LEU A 649 5.46 -3.71 0.51
CA LEU A 649 6.49 -3.66 1.56
C LEU A 649 6.39 -4.92 2.43
#